data_AF-A0A820NTI3-F1
#
_entry.id   AF-A0A820NTI3-F1
#
_cell.length_a   1.000
_cell.length_b   1.000
_cell.length_c   1.000
_cell.angle_alpha   90.00
_cell.angle_beta   90.00
_cell.angle_gamma   90.00
#
_symmetry.space_group_name_H-M   'P 1'
#
loop_
_entity.id
_entity.type
_entity.pdbx_description
1 polymer ?
#
loop_
_entity_poly.entity_id
_entity_poly.type
_entity_poly.pdbx_seq_one_letter_code
_entity_poly.pdbx_strand_id
1 'polypeptide(L)'
;MISNIEDRLDAIHYAFTKYPSKTDIHAYILNIKEKVIDQDPLLRSDKAFVAVLKDLIRKTMKKAQKIDPIYGDPKFFIETLQRAEGITFPEEAFRFSMSPDTQKTISNEAQRYEMSIRCAAKHKNIDLVKYYLDILKVLKDLTKEGFVKDAYEKCLRFISENIEESCSVVKEKFARAFESQDGLREGDVREYKTFLEYIQAIQKPLGGHLESGLVSPTALIQNIHTELQKRRQNLAEKHLSSSSVQIYLGNLRMLKNSFPELELEYRKSCKDFEDRFDVLVESAREPILANEFSRAAEIILVIYKSSHVLKVHLKQIEKLISEMDTIRKIPEIEGRTSGAYYRTVENVRGYMQQLQKDAEQLLVDIDKRSGNINYSHLARSLSRLKNAEWINRVSPGTFETLMRRITEELIENAQNLAIDEVGKIPMKQRSAKLRPINHALCFIPDELQAPFKAHIEEMTTSIKNEEQEYKRDLDSSLKCADDNEHAFMKMSKLAEQFKEKNMDEFSEKMNEEILRRLQMYQTNLQSSLDENDMQAALDIMEKIIQYKGSVSEYIPGIKGIYETTRKSTIKSFERCSKVLAEISKIEKPEIGEKALSNTIACVNFSHKQDTTDGKFLPEIAMQNCTKDLKIMRDYFEENSRNYQDALKEMAVDNLHTVISISKKWEKLLDRVKDFSMKDGAMKSLIPDVQNVATHATMVSDVSKEIKSLKAQLNVELISDETTKFETKREEFFSQLKKSISKLKEIDAKLQDVLPTPVNAKESEENLKMKAKKIGKQLLDTASKPELNQVECDHFRKYYEHLIAFDKHLSLPDVEAQSTVDTSTVKVFEKVTSCCKEFANSGKDLGKAAEALVAVKLFAENLPMFDSQINTDIDEALKKSKEKHGPKYITDL
;
A
#
# COMPACT_ATOMS: atom_id res chain seq x y z
N MET A 1 -20.29 5.13 -33.25
CA MET A 1 -19.24 5.01 -34.31
C MET A 1 -19.70 5.69 -35.61
N ILE A 2 -18.86 5.78 -36.65
CA ILE A 2 -19.18 6.48 -37.91
C ILE A 2 -20.07 5.60 -38.81
N SER A 3 -20.93 6.22 -39.64
CA SER A 3 -21.63 5.57 -40.76
C SER A 3 -20.63 4.93 -41.75
N ASN A 4 -20.93 3.72 -42.23
CA ASN A 4 -20.15 2.93 -43.20
C ASN A 4 -18.91 2.19 -42.66
N ILE A 5 -18.82 1.92 -41.34
CA ILE A 5 -17.77 1.04 -40.80
C ILE A 5 -17.84 -0.38 -41.38
N GLU A 6 -19.04 -0.82 -41.76
CA GLU A 6 -19.35 -2.13 -42.34
C GLU A 6 -18.51 -2.43 -43.59
N ASP A 7 -18.34 -1.42 -44.46
CA ASP A 7 -17.55 -1.52 -45.69
C ASP A 7 -16.04 -1.62 -45.45
N ARG A 8 -15.61 -1.33 -44.21
CA ARG A 8 -14.20 -1.25 -43.82
C ARG A 8 -13.80 -2.38 -42.86
N LEU A 9 -14.73 -3.25 -42.45
CA LEU A 9 -14.48 -4.28 -41.44
C LEU A 9 -13.37 -5.24 -41.85
N ASP A 10 -13.25 -5.60 -43.13
CA ASP A 10 -12.21 -6.53 -43.59
C ASP A 10 -10.78 -6.00 -43.39
N ALA A 11 -10.59 -4.67 -43.38
CA ALA A 11 -9.31 -4.02 -43.08
C ALA A 11 -8.98 -3.94 -41.57
N ILE A 12 -9.91 -4.29 -40.69
CA ILE A 12 -9.74 -4.18 -39.23
C ILE A 12 -9.18 -5.48 -38.64
N HIS A 13 -8.10 -5.40 -37.88
CA HIS A 13 -7.55 -6.55 -37.16
C HIS A 13 -7.66 -6.38 -35.64
N TYR A 14 -7.90 -7.50 -34.94
CA TYR A 14 -8.11 -7.50 -33.50
C TYR A 14 -7.04 -8.31 -32.79
N ALA A 15 -6.28 -7.64 -31.93
CA ALA A 15 -5.25 -8.24 -31.10
C ALA A 15 -5.58 -8.10 -29.61
N PHE A 16 -5.30 -9.14 -28.84
CA PHE A 16 -5.68 -9.25 -27.43
C PHE A 16 -4.43 -9.35 -26.54
N THR A 17 -4.24 -8.36 -25.67
CA THR A 17 -2.99 -8.19 -24.89
C THR A 17 -3.09 -8.53 -23.40
N LYS A 18 -4.30 -8.68 -22.86
CA LYS A 18 -4.55 -8.84 -21.41
C LYS A 18 -4.96 -10.25 -20.97
N TYR A 19 -4.96 -11.23 -21.87
CA TYR A 19 -5.55 -12.55 -21.59
C TYR A 19 -4.48 -13.64 -21.51
N PRO A 20 -4.50 -14.49 -20.46
CA PRO A 20 -3.58 -15.61 -20.36
C PRO A 20 -3.71 -16.56 -21.56
N SER A 21 -2.64 -17.29 -21.86
CA SER A 21 -2.55 -18.17 -23.04
C SER A 21 -3.73 -19.15 -23.18
N LYS A 22 -4.39 -19.51 -22.07
CA LYS A 22 -5.51 -20.45 -22.00
C LYS A 22 -6.91 -19.85 -22.17
N THR A 23 -7.11 -18.53 -22.15
CA THR A 23 -8.49 -17.96 -22.25
C THR A 23 -9.07 -18.15 -23.65
N ASP A 24 -10.26 -18.73 -23.76
CA ASP A 24 -11.01 -18.72 -25.01
C ASP A 24 -11.65 -17.34 -25.23
N ILE A 25 -10.98 -16.53 -26.06
CA ILE A 25 -11.39 -15.16 -26.37
C ILE A 25 -12.72 -15.15 -27.14
N HIS A 26 -12.95 -16.14 -28.00
CA HIS A 26 -14.17 -16.20 -28.79
C HIS A 26 -15.38 -16.43 -27.89
N ALA A 27 -15.30 -17.42 -27.00
CA ALA A 27 -16.34 -17.69 -25.99
C ALA A 27 -16.57 -16.48 -25.07
N TYR A 28 -15.50 -15.78 -24.68
CA TYR A 28 -15.60 -14.59 -23.83
C TYR A 28 -16.37 -13.45 -24.50
N ILE A 29 -16.09 -13.16 -25.77
CA ILE A 29 -16.75 -12.08 -26.52
C ILE A 29 -18.22 -12.43 -26.83
N LEU A 30 -18.50 -13.70 -27.15
CA LEU A 30 -19.89 -14.18 -27.28
C LEU A 30 -20.69 -13.95 -26.00
N ASN A 31 -20.12 -14.31 -24.85
CA ASN A 31 -20.76 -14.10 -23.56
C ASN A 31 -20.96 -12.60 -23.25
N ILE A 32 -20.04 -11.70 -23.64
CA ILE A 32 -20.25 -10.24 -23.53
C ILE A 32 -21.44 -9.81 -24.40
N LYS A 33 -21.50 -10.28 -25.65
CA LYS A 33 -22.61 -9.96 -26.55
C LYS A 33 -23.94 -10.36 -25.91
N GLU A 34 -24.06 -11.59 -25.44
CA GLU A 34 -25.33 -12.14 -24.90
C GLU A 34 -25.73 -11.49 -23.57
N LYS A 35 -24.79 -11.28 -22.65
CA LYS A 35 -25.12 -10.83 -21.29
C LYS A 35 -25.13 -9.32 -21.11
N VAL A 36 -24.38 -8.58 -21.92
CA VAL A 36 -24.25 -7.12 -21.77
C VAL A 36 -24.94 -6.42 -22.93
N ILE A 37 -24.59 -6.77 -24.16
CA ILE A 37 -24.96 -5.96 -25.33
C ILE A 37 -26.39 -6.24 -25.77
N ASP A 38 -26.82 -7.50 -25.80
CA ASP A 38 -28.19 -7.86 -26.16
C ASP A 38 -29.21 -7.39 -25.09
N GLN A 39 -28.74 -7.15 -23.85
CA GLN A 39 -29.54 -6.65 -22.73
C GLN A 39 -29.59 -5.11 -22.64
N ASP A 40 -28.69 -4.39 -23.31
CA ASP A 40 -28.63 -2.92 -23.29
C ASP A 40 -29.23 -2.33 -24.59
N PRO A 41 -30.40 -1.65 -24.52
CA PRO A 41 -31.07 -1.08 -25.70
C PRO A 41 -30.24 -0.01 -26.43
N LEU A 42 -29.37 0.73 -25.73
CA LEU A 42 -28.54 1.77 -26.32
C LEU A 42 -27.39 1.15 -27.12
N LEU A 43 -26.73 0.13 -26.56
CA LEU A 43 -25.66 -0.58 -27.28
C LEU A 43 -26.19 -1.40 -28.46
N ARG A 44 -27.38 -2.02 -28.30
CA ARG A 44 -28.03 -2.78 -29.37
C ARG A 44 -28.48 -1.90 -30.55
N SER A 45 -28.77 -0.62 -30.31
CA SER A 45 -29.19 0.32 -31.35
C SER A 45 -28.03 1.00 -32.10
N ASP A 46 -26.80 0.97 -31.58
CA ASP A 46 -25.60 1.41 -32.32
C ASP A 46 -25.18 0.35 -33.36
N LYS A 47 -25.69 0.50 -34.59
CA LYS A 47 -25.44 -0.42 -35.71
C LYS A 47 -23.95 -0.63 -35.99
N ALA A 48 -23.15 0.44 -35.90
CA ALA A 48 -21.74 0.39 -36.21
C ALA A 48 -20.96 -0.38 -35.13
N PHE A 49 -21.30 -0.17 -33.86
CA PHE A 49 -20.75 -0.98 -32.76
C PHE A 49 -21.12 -2.46 -32.88
N VAL A 50 -22.39 -2.77 -33.17
CA VAL A 50 -22.86 -4.14 -33.38
C VAL A 50 -22.15 -4.81 -34.57
N ALA A 51 -21.90 -4.07 -35.66
CA ALA A 51 -21.18 -4.57 -36.83
C ALA A 51 -19.72 -4.93 -36.48
N VAL A 52 -19.02 -4.05 -35.76
CA VAL A 52 -17.65 -4.32 -35.27
C VAL A 52 -17.61 -5.52 -34.32
N LEU A 53 -18.58 -5.64 -33.41
CA LEU A 53 -18.65 -6.79 -32.51
C LEU A 53 -18.89 -8.10 -33.25
N LYS A 54 -19.77 -8.09 -34.26
CA LYS A 54 -20.00 -9.26 -35.12
C LYS A 54 -18.75 -9.64 -35.89
N ASP A 55 -18.01 -8.67 -36.42
CA ASP A 55 -16.74 -8.94 -37.10
C ASP A 55 -15.67 -9.48 -36.16
N LEU A 56 -15.58 -8.93 -34.94
CA LEU A 56 -14.70 -9.41 -33.87
C LEU A 56 -15.00 -10.88 -33.53
N ILE A 57 -16.28 -11.24 -33.36
CA ILE A 57 -16.71 -12.62 -33.12
C ILE A 57 -16.33 -13.51 -34.32
N ARG A 58 -16.62 -13.06 -35.55
CA ARG A 58 -16.29 -13.79 -36.79
C ARG A 58 -14.80 -14.07 -36.90
N LYS A 59 -13.94 -13.07 -36.67
CA LYS A 59 -12.48 -13.20 -36.81
C LYS A 59 -11.84 -14.00 -35.69
N THR A 60 -12.41 -13.95 -34.48
CA THR A 60 -11.92 -14.77 -33.35
C THR A 60 -12.31 -16.24 -33.45
N MET A 61 -13.35 -16.59 -34.21
CA MET A 61 -13.82 -17.98 -34.40
C MET A 61 -12.74 -18.91 -34.96
N LYS A 62 -11.89 -18.42 -35.88
CA LYS A 62 -10.81 -19.24 -36.45
C LYS A 62 -9.63 -19.36 -35.48
N LYS A 63 -9.15 -18.22 -34.98
CA LYS A 63 -8.07 -18.12 -33.99
C LYS A 63 -7.97 -16.66 -33.52
N ALA A 64 -8.16 -16.42 -32.23
CA ALA A 64 -7.90 -15.10 -31.66
C ALA A 64 -6.39 -14.79 -31.67
N GLN A 65 -6.02 -13.60 -32.16
CA GLN A 65 -4.63 -13.14 -32.15
C GLN A 65 -4.28 -12.59 -30.77
N LYS A 66 -3.57 -13.38 -29.97
CA LYS A 66 -3.08 -12.97 -28.67
C LYS A 66 -1.66 -12.45 -28.79
N ILE A 67 -1.38 -11.30 -28.20
CA ILE A 67 -0.04 -10.69 -28.18
C ILE A 67 0.35 -10.50 -26.73
N ASP A 68 1.44 -11.11 -26.30
CA ASP A 68 2.05 -10.76 -25.02
C ASP A 68 2.94 -9.53 -25.25
N PRO A 69 2.61 -8.35 -24.69
CA PRO A 69 3.36 -7.13 -24.95
C PRO A 69 4.76 -7.12 -24.31
N ILE A 70 5.05 -8.04 -23.38
CA ILE A 70 6.33 -8.11 -22.66
C ILE A 70 7.21 -9.23 -23.23
N TYR A 71 6.62 -10.40 -23.50
CA TYR A 71 7.37 -11.62 -23.85
C TYR A 71 7.06 -12.18 -25.23
N GLY A 72 6.05 -11.63 -25.92
CA GLY A 72 5.63 -12.13 -27.23
C GLY A 72 6.49 -11.59 -28.37
N ASP A 73 6.75 -12.42 -29.38
CA ASP A 73 7.29 -11.95 -30.66
C ASP A 73 6.16 -11.34 -31.51
N PRO A 74 6.16 -10.01 -31.76
CA PRO A 74 5.10 -9.36 -32.53
C PRO A 74 5.24 -9.60 -34.04
N LYS A 75 6.34 -10.19 -34.51
CA LYS A 75 6.69 -10.26 -35.92
C LYS A 75 5.59 -10.87 -36.78
N PHE A 76 5.00 -11.99 -36.35
CA PHE A 76 3.91 -12.64 -37.08
C PHE A 76 2.66 -11.75 -37.18
N PHE A 77 2.35 -10.98 -36.13
CA PHE A 77 1.24 -10.04 -36.14
C PHE A 77 1.52 -8.86 -37.08
N ILE A 78 2.73 -8.30 -37.04
CA ILE A 78 3.16 -7.23 -37.93
C ILE A 78 3.15 -7.69 -39.39
N GLU A 79 3.65 -8.88 -39.70
CA GLU A 79 3.58 -9.46 -41.04
C GLU A 79 2.14 -9.66 -41.52
N THR A 80 1.22 -9.99 -40.62
CA THR A 80 -0.21 -10.08 -40.93
C THR A 80 -0.79 -8.71 -41.26
N LEU A 81 -0.45 -7.67 -40.48
CA LEU A 81 -0.88 -6.30 -40.73
C LEU A 81 -0.32 -5.74 -42.04
N GLN A 82 0.94 -6.05 -42.38
CA GLN A 82 1.58 -5.59 -43.61
C GLN A 82 0.95 -6.18 -44.89
N ARG A 83 0.29 -7.34 -44.79
CA ARG A 83 -0.41 -7.98 -45.91
C ARG A 83 -1.88 -7.55 -46.00
N ALA A 84 -2.40 -6.87 -44.99
CA ALA A 84 -3.78 -6.40 -44.98
C ALA A 84 -3.91 -5.13 -45.83
N GLU A 85 -5.00 -5.02 -46.58
CA GLU A 85 -5.35 -3.75 -47.22
C GLU A 85 -5.70 -2.72 -46.15
N GLY A 86 -4.94 -1.62 -46.12
CA GLY A 86 -5.17 -0.53 -45.17
C GLY A 86 -6.36 0.32 -45.56
N ILE A 87 -6.95 0.99 -44.57
CA ILE A 87 -7.93 2.06 -44.82
C ILE A 87 -7.16 3.30 -45.28
N THR A 88 -7.42 3.78 -46.49
CA THR A 88 -6.71 4.92 -47.11
C THR A 88 -6.78 6.20 -46.29
N PHE A 89 -7.92 6.45 -45.64
CA PHE A 89 -8.18 7.62 -44.79
C PHE A 89 -8.76 7.16 -43.43
N PRO A 90 -7.90 6.69 -42.50
CA PRO A 90 -8.35 6.09 -41.24
C PRO A 90 -9.02 7.10 -40.31
N GLU A 91 -8.65 8.38 -40.35
CA GLU A 91 -9.31 9.48 -39.63
C GLU A 91 -10.78 9.70 -40.05
N GLU A 92 -11.16 9.30 -41.26
CA GLU A 92 -12.56 9.30 -41.70
C GLU A 92 -13.33 8.07 -41.21
N ALA A 93 -12.63 7.02 -40.76
CA ALA A 93 -13.20 5.75 -40.30
C ALA A 93 -13.31 5.66 -38.77
N PHE A 94 -12.33 6.22 -38.08
CA PHE A 94 -12.19 6.16 -36.63
C PHE A 94 -12.24 7.56 -36.03
N ARG A 95 -13.21 7.78 -35.15
CA ARG A 95 -13.18 8.91 -34.22
C ARG A 95 -12.65 8.41 -32.89
N PHE A 96 -11.73 9.17 -32.31
CA PHE A 96 -11.35 8.97 -30.92
C PHE A 96 -12.61 9.17 -30.06
N SER A 97 -12.97 8.15 -29.30
CA SER A 97 -14.10 8.19 -28.39
C SER A 97 -13.70 7.58 -27.07
N MET A 98 -13.96 8.30 -25.99
CA MET A 98 -13.66 7.89 -24.64
C MET A 98 -14.97 7.74 -23.87
N SER A 99 -15.15 6.63 -23.14
CA SER A 99 -16.32 6.52 -22.25
C SER A 99 -16.23 7.56 -21.12
N PRO A 100 -17.35 7.99 -20.53
CA PRO A 100 -17.32 8.91 -19.38
C PRO A 100 -16.44 8.40 -18.23
N ASP A 101 -16.45 7.09 -17.97
CA ASP A 101 -15.61 6.47 -16.94
C ASP A 101 -14.12 6.53 -17.30
N THR A 102 -13.78 6.27 -18.57
CA THR A 102 -12.39 6.38 -19.03
C THR A 102 -11.93 7.84 -18.97
N GLN A 103 -12.79 8.79 -19.34
CA GLN A 103 -12.54 10.23 -19.25
C GLN A 103 -12.29 10.66 -17.81
N LYS A 104 -13.12 10.20 -16.88
CA LYS A 104 -12.95 10.45 -15.46
C LYS A 104 -11.63 9.87 -14.94
N THR A 105 -11.29 8.64 -15.31
CA THR A 105 -10.02 8.01 -14.91
C THR A 105 -8.81 8.77 -15.45
N ILE A 106 -8.80 9.11 -16.74
CA ILE A 106 -7.70 9.87 -17.36
C ILE A 106 -7.61 11.27 -16.75
N SER A 107 -8.74 11.92 -16.46
CA SER A 107 -8.78 13.20 -15.76
C SER A 107 -8.16 13.12 -14.36
N ASN A 108 -8.53 12.11 -13.58
CA ASN A 108 -7.97 11.89 -12.25
C ASN A 108 -6.46 11.65 -12.31
N GLU A 109 -6.00 10.89 -13.29
CA GLU A 109 -4.58 10.59 -13.45
C GLU A 109 -3.79 11.82 -13.91
N ALA A 110 -4.33 12.62 -14.84
CA ALA A 110 -3.75 13.90 -15.23
C ALA A 110 -3.62 14.86 -14.03
N GLN A 111 -4.63 14.91 -13.16
CA GLN A 111 -4.57 15.69 -11.91
C GLN A 111 -3.50 15.18 -10.94
N ARG A 112 -3.33 13.86 -10.83
CA ARG A 112 -2.26 13.26 -10.01
C ARG A 112 -0.87 13.62 -10.53
N TYR A 113 -0.67 13.58 -11.84
CA TYR A 113 0.58 14.03 -12.46
C TYR A 113 0.80 15.53 -12.24
N GLU A 114 -0.23 16.36 -12.34
CA GLU A 114 -0.15 17.78 -12.01
C GLU A 114 0.34 18.01 -10.57
N MET A 115 -0.25 17.32 -9.60
CA MET A 115 0.15 17.43 -8.19
C MET A 115 1.58 16.93 -7.95
N SER A 116 1.98 15.86 -8.64
CA SER A 116 3.32 15.29 -8.54
C SER A 116 4.38 16.23 -9.12
N ILE A 117 4.09 16.87 -10.26
CA ILE A 117 4.96 17.90 -10.86
C ILE A 117 5.10 19.09 -9.93
N ARG A 118 3.99 19.60 -9.37
CA ARG A 118 4.02 20.73 -8.43
C ARG A 118 4.89 20.41 -7.21
N CYS A 119 4.75 19.21 -6.65
CA CYS A 119 5.56 18.77 -5.53
C CYS A 119 7.04 18.67 -5.91
N ALA A 120 7.37 18.00 -7.01
CA ALA A 120 8.74 17.82 -7.48
C ALA A 120 9.43 19.16 -7.80
N ALA A 121 8.72 20.09 -8.42
CA ALA A 121 9.22 21.42 -8.75
C ALA A 121 9.53 22.25 -7.48
N LYS A 122 8.69 22.18 -6.44
CA LYS A 122 8.96 22.84 -5.14
C LYS A 122 10.23 22.31 -4.47
N HIS A 123 10.52 21.02 -4.64
CA HIS A 123 11.72 20.37 -4.11
C HIS A 123 12.90 20.37 -5.09
N LYS A 124 12.81 21.10 -6.21
CA LYS A 124 13.87 21.20 -7.23
C LYS A 124 14.31 19.85 -7.84
N ASN A 125 13.42 18.85 -7.86
CA ASN A 125 13.68 17.54 -8.46
C ASN A 125 13.33 17.54 -9.97
N ILE A 126 14.29 17.96 -10.78
CA ILE A 126 14.07 18.23 -12.21
C ILE A 126 13.81 16.97 -13.04
N ASP A 127 14.47 15.85 -12.72
CA ASP A 127 14.28 14.59 -13.44
C ASP A 127 12.85 14.08 -13.27
N LEU A 128 12.30 14.19 -12.05
CA LEU A 128 10.93 13.78 -11.76
C LEU A 128 9.90 14.72 -12.42
N VAL A 129 10.18 16.02 -12.45
CA VAL A 129 9.34 16.99 -13.21
C VAL A 129 9.33 16.63 -14.69
N LYS A 130 10.49 16.36 -15.29
CA LYS A 130 10.61 15.96 -16.69
C LYS A 130 9.82 14.68 -16.97
N TYR A 131 10.01 13.65 -16.16
CA TYR A 131 9.34 12.36 -16.31
C TYR A 131 7.81 12.51 -16.40
N TYR A 132 7.20 13.24 -15.46
CA TYR A 132 5.75 13.44 -15.48
C TYR A 132 5.29 14.38 -16.59
N LEU A 133 6.08 15.38 -16.97
CA LEU A 133 5.76 16.25 -18.12
C LEU A 133 5.82 15.48 -19.45
N ASP A 134 6.77 14.56 -19.62
CA ASP A 134 6.85 13.68 -20.79
C ASP A 134 5.59 12.82 -20.88
N ILE A 135 5.16 12.20 -19.77
CA ILE A 135 3.93 11.40 -19.72
C ILE A 135 2.71 12.25 -20.07
N LEU A 136 2.55 13.42 -19.45
CA LEU A 136 1.44 14.32 -19.74
C LEU A 136 1.45 14.81 -21.20
N LYS A 137 2.62 15.07 -21.78
CA LYS A 137 2.77 15.46 -23.19
C LYS A 137 2.32 14.33 -24.11
N VAL A 138 2.80 13.11 -23.88
CA VAL A 138 2.38 11.91 -24.62
C VAL A 138 0.87 11.72 -24.50
N LEU A 139 0.32 11.82 -23.29
CA LEU A 139 -1.11 11.68 -23.04
C LEU A 139 -1.93 12.77 -23.73
N LYS A 140 -1.46 14.02 -23.72
CA LYS A 140 -2.08 15.15 -24.42
C LYS A 140 -2.10 14.92 -25.92
N ASP A 141 -0.98 14.48 -26.51
CA ASP A 141 -0.84 14.28 -27.95
C ASP A 141 -1.66 13.07 -28.43
N LEU A 142 -1.77 12.02 -27.61
CA LEU A 142 -2.59 10.83 -27.89
C LEU A 142 -4.10 11.10 -27.78
N THR A 143 -4.53 11.77 -26.71
CA THR A 143 -5.96 11.93 -26.42
C THR A 143 -6.57 13.15 -27.13
N LYS A 144 -5.79 14.21 -27.32
CA LYS A 144 -6.24 15.52 -27.85
C LYS A 144 -7.41 16.11 -27.04
N GLU A 145 -7.56 15.69 -25.79
CA GLU A 145 -8.64 16.14 -24.90
C GLU A 145 -8.27 17.46 -24.21
N GLY A 146 -9.25 18.37 -24.11
CA GLY A 146 -9.06 19.70 -23.53
C GLY A 146 -8.54 19.67 -22.09
N PHE A 147 -9.09 18.79 -21.24
CA PHE A 147 -8.70 18.75 -19.83
C PHE A 147 -7.26 18.25 -19.59
N VAL A 148 -6.73 17.38 -20.46
CA VAL A 148 -5.31 16.93 -20.39
C VAL A 148 -4.39 18.05 -20.83
N LYS A 149 -4.77 18.75 -21.92
CA LYS A 149 -4.07 19.94 -22.38
C LYS A 149 -4.03 21.01 -21.28
N ASP A 150 -5.15 21.28 -20.62
CA ASP A 150 -5.25 22.24 -19.52
C ASP A 150 -4.35 21.85 -18.35
N ALA A 151 -4.33 20.57 -17.95
CA ALA A 151 -3.45 20.08 -16.89
C ALA A 151 -1.97 20.27 -17.24
N TYR A 152 -1.58 19.91 -18.46
CA TYR A 152 -0.22 20.12 -18.96
C TYR A 152 0.16 21.60 -18.97
N GLU A 153 -0.67 22.47 -19.51
CA GLU A 153 -0.42 23.93 -19.56
C GLU A 153 -0.38 24.58 -18.18
N LYS A 154 -1.23 24.14 -17.24
CA LYS A 154 -1.17 24.55 -15.83
C LYS A 154 0.16 24.19 -15.19
N CYS A 155 0.70 23.00 -15.48
CA CYS A 155 2.00 22.58 -14.97
C CYS A 155 3.12 23.47 -15.52
N LEU A 156 3.13 23.74 -16.83
CA LEU A 156 4.14 24.60 -17.44
C LEU A 156 4.10 26.02 -16.87
N ARG A 157 2.90 26.56 -16.67
CA ARG A 157 2.69 27.88 -16.06
C ARG A 157 3.21 27.92 -14.64
N PHE A 158 2.82 26.94 -13.80
CA PHE A 158 3.30 26.85 -12.42
C PHE A 158 4.82 26.78 -12.32
N ILE A 159 5.46 25.97 -13.18
CA ILE A 159 6.94 25.86 -13.19
C ILE A 159 7.56 27.20 -13.57
N SER A 160 7.02 27.87 -14.60
CA SER A 160 7.53 29.17 -15.06
C SER A 160 7.38 30.24 -13.99
N GLU A 161 6.19 30.38 -13.39
CA GLU A 161 5.90 31.33 -12.30
C GLU A 161 6.83 31.10 -11.10
N ASN A 162 7.03 29.85 -10.67
CA ASN A 162 7.89 29.51 -9.54
C ASN A 162 9.38 29.83 -9.81
N ILE A 163 9.82 29.65 -11.06
CA ILE A 163 11.18 30.01 -11.49
C ILE A 163 11.34 31.54 -11.55
N GLU A 164 10.36 32.26 -12.09
CA GLU A 164 10.35 33.72 -12.17
C GLU A 164 10.36 34.36 -10.77
N GLU A 165 9.52 33.87 -9.85
CA GLU A 165 9.48 34.33 -8.46
C GLU A 165 10.84 34.12 -7.78
N SER A 166 11.40 32.91 -7.88
CA SER A 166 12.72 32.60 -7.33
C SER A 166 13.82 33.48 -7.93
N CYS A 167 13.74 33.75 -9.23
CA CYS A 167 14.66 34.62 -9.94
C CYS A 167 14.59 36.07 -9.45
N SER A 168 13.38 36.61 -9.24
CA SER A 168 13.19 37.96 -8.69
C SER A 168 13.79 38.07 -7.30
N VAL A 169 13.51 37.11 -6.42
CA VAL A 169 14.03 37.09 -5.05
C VAL A 169 15.56 37.06 -5.02
N VAL A 170 16.19 36.22 -5.84
CA VAL A 170 17.65 36.12 -5.91
C VAL A 170 18.27 37.40 -6.48
N LYS A 171 17.67 38.00 -7.52
CA LYS A 171 18.12 39.28 -8.09
C LYS A 171 18.03 40.42 -7.09
N GLU A 172 16.91 40.55 -6.38
CA GLU A 172 16.71 41.60 -5.36
C GLU A 172 17.65 41.43 -4.17
N LYS A 173 17.84 40.20 -3.69
CA LYS A 173 18.79 39.92 -2.61
C LYS A 173 20.21 40.26 -3.03
N PHE A 174 20.61 39.86 -4.23
CA PHE A 174 21.91 40.19 -4.79
C PHE A 174 22.11 41.70 -4.95
N ALA A 175 21.15 42.42 -5.53
CA ALA A 175 21.23 43.88 -5.70
C ALA A 175 21.37 44.60 -4.35
N ARG A 176 20.57 44.21 -3.34
CA ARG A 176 20.68 44.76 -1.97
C ARG A 176 22.04 44.49 -1.34
N ALA A 177 22.55 43.27 -1.45
CA ALA A 177 23.87 42.91 -0.93
C ALA A 177 24.99 43.67 -1.67
N PHE A 178 24.85 43.83 -2.98
CA PHE A 178 25.81 44.53 -3.83
C PHE A 178 25.87 46.04 -3.53
N GLU A 179 24.73 46.65 -3.20
CA GLU A 179 24.65 48.08 -2.85
C GLU A 179 25.12 48.39 -1.43
N SER A 180 25.18 47.38 -0.54
CA SER A 180 25.56 47.49 0.86
C SER A 180 26.92 48.18 1.07
N GLN A 181 27.06 48.87 2.21
CA GLN A 181 28.32 49.45 2.66
C GLN A 181 29.32 48.38 3.12
N ASP A 182 28.88 47.17 3.43
CA ASP A 182 29.76 46.06 3.81
C ASP A 182 30.29 45.29 2.60
N GLY A 183 29.73 45.53 1.40
CA GLY A 183 30.02 44.76 0.19
C GLY A 183 29.34 43.39 0.15
N LEU A 184 29.65 42.64 -0.91
CA LEU A 184 29.20 41.27 -1.10
C LEU A 184 29.93 40.31 -0.16
N ARG A 185 29.21 39.34 0.39
CA ARG A 185 29.78 38.20 1.10
C ARG A 185 29.89 37.01 0.15
N GLU A 186 30.76 36.06 0.50
CA GLU A 186 30.93 34.84 -0.29
C GLU A 186 29.61 34.04 -0.39
N GLY A 187 28.79 34.09 0.65
CA GLY A 187 27.46 33.48 0.67
C GLY A 187 26.52 34.06 -0.40
N ASP A 188 26.52 35.37 -0.61
CA ASP A 188 25.65 36.03 -1.59
C ASP A 188 26.02 35.62 -3.02
N VAL A 189 27.33 35.57 -3.31
CA VAL A 189 27.86 35.14 -4.60
C VAL A 189 27.58 33.66 -4.86
N ARG A 190 27.76 32.82 -3.82
CA ARG A 190 27.48 31.39 -3.90
C ARG A 190 26.00 31.13 -4.16
N GLU A 191 25.10 31.80 -3.45
CA GLU A 191 23.65 31.67 -3.64
C GLU A 191 23.23 32.05 -5.07
N TYR A 192 23.73 33.17 -5.58
CA TYR A 192 23.47 33.60 -6.97
C TYR A 192 23.98 32.58 -7.99
N LYS A 193 25.20 32.04 -7.76
CA LYS A 193 25.80 31.02 -8.61
C LYS A 193 25.02 29.70 -8.59
N THR A 194 24.65 29.21 -7.41
CA THR A 194 23.82 28.00 -7.26
C THR A 194 22.48 28.16 -7.97
N PHE A 195 21.86 29.34 -7.92
CA PHE A 195 20.63 29.59 -8.65
C PHE A 195 20.84 29.60 -10.17
N LEU A 196 21.93 30.21 -10.66
CA LEU A 196 22.29 30.19 -12.08
C LEU A 196 22.53 28.76 -12.59
N GLU A 197 23.26 27.94 -11.83
CA GLU A 197 23.48 26.52 -12.12
C GLU A 197 22.17 25.73 -12.14
N TYR A 198 21.26 26.04 -11.21
CA TYR A 198 19.91 25.46 -11.20
C TYR A 198 19.11 25.80 -12.47
N ILE A 199 19.13 27.05 -12.93
CA ILE A 199 18.49 27.45 -14.19
C ILE A 199 19.09 26.72 -15.39
N GLN A 200 20.42 26.60 -15.44
CA GLN A 200 21.12 25.83 -16.49
C GLN A 200 20.72 24.35 -16.48
N ALA A 201 20.63 23.76 -15.28
CA ALA A 201 20.24 22.36 -15.08
C ALA A 201 18.78 22.10 -15.48
N ILE A 202 17.88 23.09 -15.39
CA ILE A 202 16.49 22.99 -15.86
C ILE A 202 16.40 23.10 -17.38
N GLN A 203 17.14 24.04 -17.98
CA GLN A 203 16.97 24.43 -19.37
C GLN A 203 17.19 23.26 -20.34
N LYS A 204 18.14 22.37 -20.03
CA LYS A 204 18.44 21.18 -20.85
C LYS A 204 17.32 20.13 -20.84
N PRO A 205 16.89 19.57 -19.69
CA PRO A 205 15.84 18.55 -19.63
C PRO A 205 14.45 19.08 -19.96
N LEU A 206 14.13 20.35 -19.65
CA LEU A 206 12.79 20.92 -19.85
C LEU A 206 12.66 21.81 -21.11
N GLY A 207 13.73 21.97 -21.89
CA GLY A 207 13.73 22.83 -23.08
C GLY A 207 12.65 22.47 -24.10
N GLY A 208 12.32 21.18 -24.27
CA GLY A 208 11.24 20.72 -25.15
C GLY A 208 9.82 20.87 -24.60
N HIS A 209 9.68 21.47 -23.40
CA HIS A 209 8.41 21.76 -22.74
C HIS A 209 8.19 23.26 -22.52
N LEU A 210 9.25 24.02 -22.23
CA LEU A 210 9.19 25.43 -21.82
C LEU A 210 9.78 26.37 -22.89
N GLU A 211 9.26 26.27 -24.11
CA GLU A 211 9.87 26.85 -25.32
C GLU A 211 10.02 28.39 -25.31
N SER A 212 9.33 29.14 -24.43
CA SER A 212 9.36 30.62 -24.44
C SER A 212 9.32 31.31 -23.07
N GLY A 213 9.41 30.58 -21.95
CA GLY A 213 9.15 31.14 -20.61
C GLY A 213 10.33 31.12 -19.62
N LEU A 214 11.43 30.43 -19.93
CA LEU A 214 12.52 30.32 -18.96
C LEU A 214 13.44 31.53 -18.98
N VAL A 215 13.74 32.07 -17.81
CA VAL A 215 14.83 33.04 -17.63
C VAL A 215 16.13 32.41 -18.13
N SER A 216 16.80 33.05 -19.09
CA SER A 216 18.06 32.53 -19.60
C SER A 216 19.20 32.73 -18.58
N PRO A 217 20.17 31.81 -18.48
CA PRO A 217 21.37 32.02 -17.69
C PRO A 217 22.10 33.31 -18.07
N THR A 218 22.08 33.64 -19.37
CA THR A 218 22.63 34.91 -19.90
C THR A 218 21.93 36.14 -19.32
N ALA A 219 20.61 36.10 -19.10
CA ALA A 219 19.88 37.21 -18.49
C ALA A 219 20.28 37.43 -17.02
N LEU A 220 20.66 36.38 -16.28
CA LEU A 220 21.20 36.50 -14.92
C LEU A 220 22.61 37.11 -14.91
N ILE A 221 23.49 36.69 -15.81
CA ILE A 221 24.80 37.32 -15.96
C ILE A 221 24.67 38.78 -16.41
N GLN A 222 23.73 39.07 -17.31
CA GLN A 222 23.44 40.43 -17.75
C GLN A 222 22.94 41.30 -16.59
N ASN A 223 22.16 40.73 -15.66
CA ASN A 223 21.76 41.44 -14.43
C ASN A 223 22.99 41.85 -13.59
N ILE A 224 23.99 40.97 -13.45
CA ILE A 224 25.25 41.33 -12.79
C ILE A 224 25.92 42.50 -13.53
N HIS A 225 26.03 42.42 -14.86
CA HIS A 225 26.60 43.53 -15.66
C HIS A 225 25.86 44.85 -15.45
N THR A 226 24.52 44.83 -15.43
CA THR A 226 23.69 46.02 -15.20
C THR A 226 23.98 46.64 -13.83
N GLU A 227 24.04 45.83 -12.77
CA GLU A 227 24.36 46.32 -11.41
C GLU A 227 25.81 46.84 -11.30
N LEU A 228 26.76 46.17 -11.96
CA LEU A 228 28.15 46.63 -12.05
C LEU A 228 28.25 48.00 -12.74
N GLN A 229 27.53 48.20 -13.84
CA GLN A 229 27.53 49.47 -14.58
C GLN A 229 26.86 50.59 -13.77
N LYS A 230 25.69 50.32 -13.18
CA LYS A 230 24.99 51.27 -12.29
C LYS A 230 25.90 51.73 -11.15
N ARG A 231 26.61 50.79 -10.51
CA ARG A 231 27.54 51.13 -9.43
C ARG A 231 28.77 51.89 -9.92
N ARG A 232 29.33 51.53 -11.09
CA ARG A 232 30.45 52.26 -11.71
C ARG A 232 30.10 53.72 -12.01
N GLN A 233 28.91 53.98 -12.57
CA GLN A 233 28.43 55.34 -12.81
C GLN A 233 28.35 56.16 -11.50
N ASN A 234 27.81 55.56 -10.43
CA ASN A 234 27.76 56.19 -9.10
C ASN A 234 29.13 56.45 -8.46
N LEU A 235 30.22 55.84 -8.98
CA LEU A 235 31.58 56.01 -8.49
C LEU A 235 32.42 56.96 -9.35
N ALA A 236 31.93 57.37 -10.53
CA ALA A 236 32.66 58.26 -11.42
C ALA A 236 33.00 59.60 -10.75
N GLU A 237 32.09 60.10 -9.92
CA GLU A 237 32.22 61.39 -9.22
C GLU A 237 32.82 61.29 -7.81
N LYS A 238 33.01 60.07 -7.28
CA LYS A 238 33.54 59.89 -5.91
C LYS A 238 35.07 59.93 -5.88
N HIS A 239 35.64 60.42 -4.79
CA HIS A 239 37.09 60.35 -4.56
C HIS A 239 37.59 58.89 -4.57
N LEU A 240 38.78 58.69 -5.17
CA LEU A 240 39.43 57.37 -5.29
C LEU A 240 39.76 56.74 -3.92
N SER A 241 39.99 57.57 -2.90
CA SER A 241 40.22 57.12 -1.53
C SER A 241 38.95 56.74 -0.77
N SER A 242 37.77 56.79 -1.39
CA SER A 242 36.52 56.44 -0.71
C SER A 242 36.41 54.93 -0.48
N SER A 243 35.85 54.54 0.67
CA SER A 243 35.55 53.13 0.97
C SER A 243 34.65 52.50 -0.10
N SER A 244 33.78 53.28 -0.75
CA SER A 244 32.91 52.81 -1.84
C SER A 244 33.68 52.27 -3.05
N VAL A 245 34.84 52.84 -3.39
CA VAL A 245 35.71 52.35 -4.48
C VAL A 245 36.37 51.03 -4.08
N GLN A 246 36.85 50.94 -2.83
CA GLN A 246 37.44 49.72 -2.28
C GLN A 246 36.43 48.55 -2.29
N ILE A 247 35.21 48.81 -1.80
CA ILE A 247 34.13 47.82 -1.75
C ILE A 247 33.77 47.35 -3.16
N TYR A 248 33.63 48.28 -4.12
CA TYR A 248 33.30 47.93 -5.50
C TYR A 248 34.36 47.03 -6.15
N LEU A 249 35.64 47.38 -6.03
CA LEU A 249 36.72 46.56 -6.59
C LEU A 249 36.87 45.21 -5.87
N GLY A 250 36.62 45.17 -4.56
CA GLY A 250 36.50 43.94 -3.78
C GLY A 250 35.39 43.03 -4.30
N ASN A 251 34.17 43.58 -4.45
CA ASN A 251 33.01 42.87 -4.98
C ASN A 251 33.28 42.36 -6.41
N LEU A 252 33.82 43.20 -7.29
CA LEU A 252 34.09 42.83 -8.69
C LEU A 252 35.15 41.73 -8.78
N ARG A 253 36.17 41.75 -7.91
CA ARG A 253 37.16 40.66 -7.79
C ARG A 253 36.51 39.35 -7.34
N MET A 254 35.63 39.40 -6.34
CA MET A 254 34.89 38.21 -5.88
C MET A 254 34.00 37.65 -7.00
N LEU A 255 33.26 38.51 -7.68
CA LEU A 255 32.39 38.13 -8.79
C LEU A 255 33.18 37.51 -9.94
N LYS A 256 34.30 38.13 -10.36
CA LYS A 256 35.21 37.56 -11.38
C LYS A 256 35.67 36.15 -11.03
N ASN A 257 36.00 35.90 -9.76
CA ASN A 257 36.46 34.58 -9.33
C ASN A 257 35.36 33.51 -9.41
N SER A 258 34.09 33.91 -9.28
CA SER A 258 32.94 33.00 -9.39
C SER A 258 32.35 32.92 -10.79
N PHE A 259 32.49 33.98 -11.60
CA PHE A 259 31.98 34.17 -12.96
C PHE A 259 33.12 34.67 -13.88
N PRO A 260 33.88 33.76 -14.50
CA PRO A 260 35.07 34.11 -15.30
C PRO A 260 34.80 35.09 -16.45
N GLU A 261 33.59 35.09 -17.02
CA GLU A 261 33.13 36.04 -18.03
C GLU A 261 33.21 37.52 -17.59
N LEU A 262 33.27 37.79 -16.28
CA LEU A 262 33.42 39.16 -15.74
C LEU A 262 34.88 39.66 -15.72
N GLU A 263 35.85 38.85 -16.16
CA GLU A 263 37.27 39.22 -16.23
C GLU A 263 37.49 40.53 -16.98
N LEU A 264 36.83 40.68 -18.13
CA LEU A 264 37.00 41.85 -18.99
C LEU A 264 36.47 43.11 -18.30
N GLU A 265 35.33 43.02 -17.61
CA GLU A 265 34.75 44.13 -16.88
C GLU A 265 35.61 44.52 -15.68
N TYR A 266 36.18 43.54 -14.97
CA TYR A 266 37.17 43.79 -13.90
C TYR A 266 38.38 44.57 -14.42
N ARG A 267 38.96 44.13 -15.55
CA ARG A 267 40.11 44.84 -16.15
C ARG A 267 39.77 46.26 -16.61
N LYS A 268 38.60 46.44 -17.24
CA LYS A 268 38.12 47.77 -17.65
C LYS A 268 37.97 48.70 -16.45
N SER A 269 37.28 48.26 -15.40
CA SER A 269 37.13 49.06 -14.18
C SER A 269 38.47 49.36 -13.50
N CYS A 270 39.38 48.40 -13.44
CA CYS A 270 40.74 48.65 -12.95
C CYS A 270 41.45 49.72 -13.77
N LYS A 271 41.37 49.66 -15.10
CA LYS A 271 42.02 50.63 -15.98
C LYS A 271 41.44 52.03 -15.82
N ASP A 272 40.12 52.16 -15.74
CA ASP A 272 39.44 53.43 -15.45
C ASP A 272 39.95 54.08 -14.16
N PHE A 273 40.08 53.31 -13.08
CA PHE A 273 40.57 53.85 -11.80
C PHE A 273 42.07 54.15 -11.83
N GLU A 274 42.85 53.40 -12.60
CA GLU A 274 44.26 53.68 -12.88
C GLU A 274 44.41 55.02 -13.60
N ASP A 275 43.66 55.25 -14.68
CA ASP A 275 43.71 56.50 -15.45
C ASP A 275 43.29 57.71 -14.60
N ARG A 276 42.26 57.54 -13.75
CA ARG A 276 41.86 58.58 -12.78
C ARG A 276 42.93 58.83 -11.72
N PHE A 277 43.64 57.79 -11.30
CA PHE A 277 44.74 57.92 -10.35
C PHE A 277 45.93 58.66 -10.98
N ASP A 278 46.23 58.39 -12.25
CA ASP A 278 47.26 59.09 -13.00
C ASP A 278 46.94 60.59 -13.15
N VAL A 279 45.68 60.94 -13.47
CA VAL A 279 45.24 62.35 -13.50
C VAL A 279 45.44 63.02 -12.12
N LEU A 280 45.15 62.32 -11.03
CA LEU A 280 45.37 62.83 -9.68
C LEU A 280 46.87 63.03 -9.38
N VAL A 281 47.73 62.10 -9.80
CA VAL A 281 49.20 62.24 -9.69
C VAL A 281 49.69 63.44 -10.49
N GLU A 282 49.26 63.60 -11.74
CA GLU A 282 49.63 64.75 -12.58
C GLU A 282 49.15 66.08 -11.99
N SER A 283 47.96 66.12 -11.38
CA SER A 283 47.46 67.32 -10.69
C SER A 283 48.33 67.77 -9.51
N ALA A 284 49.15 66.88 -8.93
CA ALA A 284 50.09 67.27 -7.89
C ALA A 284 51.29 68.03 -8.46
N ARG A 285 51.62 67.85 -9.74
CA ARG A 285 52.81 68.46 -10.37
C ARG A 285 52.67 69.97 -10.50
N GLU A 286 51.50 70.48 -10.86
CA GLU A 286 51.29 71.92 -11.05
C GLU A 286 51.55 72.72 -9.74
N PRO A 287 50.95 72.39 -8.57
CA PRO A 287 51.28 73.05 -7.32
C PRO A 287 52.75 72.90 -6.88
N ILE A 288 53.39 71.76 -7.21
CA ILE A 288 54.82 71.55 -6.93
C ILE A 288 55.67 72.54 -7.75
N LEU A 289 55.38 72.67 -9.05
CA LEU A 289 56.11 73.58 -9.95
C LEU A 289 55.84 75.06 -9.61
N ALA A 290 54.64 75.38 -9.10
CA ALA A 290 54.26 76.71 -8.65
C ALA A 290 54.74 77.06 -7.22
N ASN A 291 55.46 76.16 -6.53
CA ASN A 291 55.88 76.28 -5.12
C ASN A 291 54.70 76.40 -4.12
N GLU A 292 53.49 75.97 -4.50
CA GLU A 292 52.29 75.90 -3.65
C GLU A 292 52.30 74.63 -2.77
N PHE A 293 53.33 74.46 -1.96
CA PHE A 293 53.59 73.18 -1.27
C PHE A 293 52.49 72.70 -0.31
N SER A 294 51.69 73.61 0.25
CA SER A 294 50.54 73.23 1.09
C SER A 294 49.48 72.49 0.27
N ARG A 295 49.17 73.00 -0.92
CA ARG A 295 48.23 72.38 -1.86
C ARG A 295 48.80 71.09 -2.43
N ALA A 296 50.09 71.06 -2.74
CA ALA A 296 50.78 69.83 -3.15
C ALA A 296 50.69 68.72 -2.07
N ALA A 297 50.88 69.08 -0.80
CA ALA A 297 50.80 68.13 0.32
C ALA A 297 49.39 67.55 0.51
N GLU A 298 48.34 68.37 0.31
CA GLU A 298 46.94 67.90 0.33
C GLU A 298 46.66 66.89 -0.79
N ILE A 299 47.11 67.19 -2.03
CA ILE A 299 46.94 66.28 -3.17
C ILE A 299 47.73 64.98 -2.95
N ILE A 300 48.98 65.07 -2.48
CA ILE A 300 49.82 63.91 -2.15
C ILE A 300 49.16 63.03 -1.07
N LEU A 301 48.48 63.61 -0.08
CA LEU A 301 47.75 62.86 0.92
C LEU A 301 46.55 62.10 0.31
N VAL A 302 45.83 62.70 -0.63
CA VAL A 302 44.74 62.04 -1.37
C VAL A 302 45.30 60.92 -2.26
N ILE A 303 46.43 61.14 -2.93
CA ILE A 303 47.14 60.11 -3.71
C ILE A 303 47.53 58.94 -2.81
N TYR A 304 48.13 59.21 -1.65
CA TYR A 304 48.53 58.17 -0.70
C TYR A 304 47.33 57.33 -0.23
N LYS A 305 46.23 57.98 0.19
CA LYS A 305 45.01 57.27 0.60
C LYS A 305 44.39 56.46 -0.54
N SER A 306 44.37 57.02 -1.75
CA SER A 306 43.84 56.34 -2.94
C SER A 306 44.72 55.15 -3.34
N SER A 307 46.05 55.26 -3.18
CA SER A 307 46.99 54.19 -3.47
C SER A 307 46.77 52.99 -2.56
N HIS A 308 46.42 53.21 -1.29
CA HIS A 308 46.14 52.13 -0.34
C HIS A 308 44.90 51.32 -0.75
N VAL A 309 43.86 52.01 -1.23
CA VAL A 309 42.63 51.39 -1.74
C VAL A 309 42.90 50.58 -3.01
N LEU A 310 43.72 51.12 -3.92
CA LEU A 310 43.94 50.55 -5.25
C LEU A 310 45.10 49.55 -5.34
N LYS A 311 46.04 49.53 -4.37
CA LYS A 311 47.26 48.68 -4.39
C LYS A 311 46.95 47.19 -4.55
N VAL A 312 45.86 46.71 -3.96
CA VAL A 312 45.46 45.30 -4.04
C VAL A 312 44.96 44.91 -5.44
N HIS A 313 44.64 45.90 -6.27
CA HIS A 313 44.01 45.73 -7.58
C HIS A 313 44.91 46.15 -8.75
N LEU A 314 45.85 47.08 -8.54
CA LEU A 314 46.70 47.67 -9.58
C LEU A 314 48.19 47.46 -9.29
N LYS A 315 48.88 46.74 -10.18
CA LYS A 315 50.32 46.44 -10.05
C LYS A 315 51.23 47.64 -10.32
N GLN A 316 50.75 48.63 -11.08
CA GLN A 316 51.57 49.80 -11.46
C GLN A 316 51.69 50.84 -10.34
N ILE A 317 50.79 50.81 -9.35
CA ILE A 317 50.80 51.72 -8.20
C ILE A 317 52.03 51.53 -7.32
N GLU A 318 52.62 50.33 -7.26
CA GLU A 318 53.87 50.11 -6.52
C GLU A 318 55.03 50.91 -7.10
N LYS A 319 55.07 51.09 -8.43
CA LYS A 319 56.06 51.93 -9.11
C LYS A 319 55.83 53.41 -8.79
N LEU A 320 54.59 53.88 -8.85
CA LEU A 320 54.22 55.27 -8.54
C LEU A 320 54.44 55.63 -7.06
N ILE A 321 54.17 54.70 -6.12
CA ILE A 321 54.51 54.87 -4.69
C ILE A 321 56.03 55.01 -4.52
N SER A 322 56.82 54.20 -5.22
CA SER A 322 58.27 54.31 -5.21
C SER A 322 58.75 55.66 -5.78
N GLU A 323 58.11 56.16 -6.83
CA GLU A 323 58.40 57.49 -7.41
C GLU A 323 58.02 58.62 -6.45
N MET A 324 56.88 58.52 -5.75
CA MET A 324 56.48 59.45 -4.69
C MET A 324 57.45 59.47 -3.50
N ASP A 325 57.94 58.29 -3.07
CA ASP A 325 59.00 58.17 -2.06
C ASP A 325 60.30 58.84 -2.50
N THR A 326 60.50 58.99 -3.81
CA THR A 326 61.65 59.69 -4.39
C THR A 326 61.43 61.21 -4.38
N ILE A 327 60.23 61.68 -4.73
CA ILE A 327 59.82 63.10 -4.66
C ILE A 327 59.84 63.62 -3.21
N ARG A 328 59.56 62.75 -2.23
CA ARG A 328 59.62 63.07 -0.80
C ARG A 328 61.02 63.42 -0.29
N LYS A 329 62.07 63.02 -1.01
CA LYS A 329 63.48 63.28 -0.67
C LYS A 329 63.97 64.65 -1.16
N ILE A 330 63.09 65.49 -1.72
CA ILE A 330 63.40 66.87 -2.09
C ILE A 330 63.46 67.73 -0.81
N PRO A 331 64.56 68.46 -0.53
CA PRO A 331 64.82 69.11 0.76
C PRO A 331 63.74 70.08 1.26
N GLU A 332 63.09 70.85 0.38
CA GLU A 332 62.01 71.78 0.77
C GLU A 332 60.72 71.05 1.21
N ILE A 333 60.46 69.87 0.62
CA ILE A 333 59.33 69.00 0.95
C ILE A 333 59.68 68.14 2.17
N GLU A 334 60.92 67.66 2.25
CA GLU A 334 61.49 66.98 3.41
C GLU A 334 61.47 67.88 4.65
N GLY A 335 61.83 69.17 4.56
CA GLY A 335 61.80 70.09 5.70
C GLY A 335 60.41 70.26 6.35
N ARG A 336 59.33 70.14 5.56
CA ARG A 336 57.93 70.22 6.05
C ARG A 336 57.32 68.85 6.40
N THR A 337 57.88 67.76 5.88
CA THR A 337 57.39 66.39 6.11
C THR A 337 58.29 65.57 7.05
N SER A 338 59.50 66.04 7.36
CA SER A 338 60.51 65.43 8.24
C SER A 338 60.04 65.34 9.68
N GLY A 339 59.36 66.38 10.18
CA GLY A 339 58.72 66.34 11.49
C GLY A 339 57.62 65.27 11.59
N ALA A 340 56.93 64.96 10.49
CA ALA A 340 55.99 63.84 10.42
C ALA A 340 56.73 62.51 10.22
N TYR A 341 57.83 62.49 9.48
CA TYR A 341 58.64 61.31 9.23
C TYR A 341 59.42 60.83 10.45
N TYR A 342 60.14 61.69 11.17
CA TYR A 342 60.84 61.32 12.40
C TYR A 342 59.87 61.02 13.54
N ARG A 343 58.73 61.72 13.62
CA ARG A 343 57.61 61.23 14.45
C ARG A 343 57.15 59.86 13.99
N THR A 344 57.09 59.58 12.70
CA THR A 344 56.72 58.25 12.18
C THR A 344 57.78 57.21 12.52
N VAL A 345 59.08 57.51 12.45
CA VAL A 345 60.18 56.61 12.82
C VAL A 345 60.20 56.35 14.32
N GLU A 346 59.98 57.37 15.15
CA GLU A 346 59.93 57.21 16.60
C GLU A 346 58.61 56.56 17.05
N ASN A 347 57.51 56.85 16.36
CA ASN A 347 56.27 56.10 16.50
C ASN A 347 56.47 54.65 16.05
N VAL A 348 57.25 54.37 15.00
CA VAL A 348 57.59 53.01 14.56
C VAL A 348 58.46 52.32 15.60
N ARG A 349 59.44 53.00 16.21
CA ARG A 349 60.25 52.46 17.32
C ARG A 349 59.41 52.20 18.57
N GLY A 350 58.54 53.13 18.95
CA GLY A 350 57.57 52.94 20.03
C GLY A 350 56.59 51.82 19.72
N TYR A 351 56.13 51.72 18.47
CA TYR A 351 55.29 50.63 17.97
C TYR A 351 56.04 49.30 17.99
N MET A 352 57.36 49.27 17.77
CA MET A 352 58.18 48.07 17.90
C MET A 352 58.32 47.62 19.35
N GLN A 353 58.59 48.53 20.28
CA GLN A 353 58.65 48.20 21.70
C GLN A 353 57.28 47.74 22.22
N GLN A 354 56.20 48.35 21.70
CA GLN A 354 54.85 47.91 21.98
C GLN A 354 54.57 46.54 21.35
N LEU A 355 54.97 46.29 20.10
CA LEU A 355 54.83 44.98 19.47
C LEU A 355 55.62 43.89 20.19
N GLN A 356 56.81 44.22 20.72
CA GLN A 356 57.61 43.32 21.52
C GLN A 356 56.90 43.02 22.85
N LYS A 357 56.42 44.04 23.56
CA LYS A 357 55.62 43.87 24.78
C LYS A 357 54.32 43.12 24.54
N ASP A 358 53.65 43.37 23.43
CA ASP A 358 52.42 42.70 23.02
C ASP A 358 52.71 41.23 22.68
N ALA A 359 53.84 40.93 22.02
CA ALA A 359 54.28 39.57 21.75
C ALA A 359 54.65 38.84 23.05
N GLU A 360 55.42 39.47 23.95
CA GLU A 360 55.77 38.92 25.27
C GLU A 360 54.54 38.72 26.16
N GLN A 361 53.59 39.66 26.16
CA GLN A 361 52.33 39.53 26.89
C GLN A 361 51.45 38.44 26.30
N LEU A 362 51.42 38.28 24.96
CA LEU A 362 50.72 37.18 24.32
C LEU A 362 51.33 35.82 24.69
N LEU A 363 52.66 35.73 24.78
CA LEU A 363 53.35 34.52 25.25
C LEU A 363 52.98 34.19 26.71
N VAL A 364 52.96 35.19 27.59
CA VAL A 364 52.51 35.03 28.99
C VAL A 364 51.03 34.65 29.08
N ASP A 365 50.17 35.21 28.23
CA ASP A 365 48.75 34.88 28.17
C ASP A 365 48.51 33.46 27.62
N ILE A 366 49.38 33.00 26.71
CA ILE A 366 49.41 31.64 26.15
C ILE A 366 49.84 30.62 27.22
N ASP A 367 50.75 30.98 28.12
CA ASP A 367 51.25 30.13 29.22
C ASP A 367 50.26 30.06 30.41
N LYS A 368 49.52 31.15 30.69
CA LYS A 368 48.64 31.25 31.88
C LYS A 368 47.16 30.93 31.66
N ARG A 369 46.66 30.81 30.41
CA ARG A 369 45.23 30.59 30.13
C ARG A 369 44.99 29.33 29.29
N SER A 370 44.65 28.25 29.97
CA SER A 370 44.04 27.06 29.36
C SER A 370 42.74 27.43 28.62
N GLY A 371 42.79 27.54 27.28
CA GLY A 371 41.62 27.30 26.42
C GLY A 371 41.12 28.42 25.50
N ASN A 372 41.66 29.64 25.51
CA ASN A 372 41.15 30.70 24.60
C ASN A 372 42.24 31.63 24.06
N ILE A 373 43.23 31.05 23.37
CA ILE A 373 44.23 31.80 22.62
C ILE A 373 43.55 32.49 21.43
N ASN A 374 43.64 33.82 21.35
CA ASN A 374 43.17 34.56 20.18
C ASN A 374 44.17 34.42 19.04
N TYR A 375 44.09 33.30 18.30
CA TYR A 375 44.99 32.99 17.18
C TYR A 375 44.98 34.06 16.07
N SER A 376 43.89 34.82 15.92
CA SER A 376 43.85 35.94 14.98
C SER A 376 44.73 37.11 15.43
N HIS A 377 44.77 37.34 16.75
CA HIS A 377 45.64 38.34 17.37
C HIS A 377 47.10 37.88 17.29
N LEU A 378 47.37 36.61 17.61
CA LEU A 378 48.71 36.02 17.48
C LEU A 378 49.22 36.08 16.03
N ALA A 379 48.44 35.62 15.05
CA ALA A 379 48.80 35.66 13.63
C ALA A 379 49.05 37.10 13.14
N ARG A 380 48.25 38.07 13.62
CA ARG A 380 48.44 39.49 13.31
C ARG A 380 49.72 40.05 13.93
N SER A 381 50.02 39.70 15.17
CA SER A 381 51.26 40.10 15.86
C SER A 381 52.49 39.49 15.21
N LEU A 382 52.45 38.19 14.87
CA LEU A 382 53.53 37.50 14.15
C LEU A 382 53.71 38.05 12.72
N SER A 383 52.62 38.35 12.00
CA SER A 383 52.70 39.02 10.70
C SER A 383 53.36 40.39 10.80
N ARG A 384 53.00 41.17 11.83
CA ARG A 384 53.60 42.49 12.09
C ARG A 384 55.08 42.37 12.43
N LEU A 385 55.47 41.35 13.21
CA LEU A 385 56.86 41.03 13.48
C LEU A 385 57.62 40.63 12.21
N LYS A 386 57.07 39.71 11.41
CA LYS A 386 57.67 39.26 10.14
C LYS A 386 57.85 40.40 9.14
N ASN A 387 56.85 41.27 8.99
CA ASN A 387 56.97 42.46 8.15
C ASN A 387 57.94 43.52 8.72
N ALA A 388 58.39 43.34 9.96
CA ALA A 388 59.43 44.10 10.62
C ALA A 388 60.83 43.50 10.40
N GLU A 389 61.01 42.49 9.54
CA GLU A 389 62.32 41.88 9.22
C GLU A 389 63.38 42.91 8.77
N TRP A 390 62.96 44.03 8.16
CA TRP A 390 63.86 45.13 7.79
C TRP A 390 64.61 45.74 9.00
N ILE A 391 64.11 45.56 10.24
CA ILE A 391 64.75 46.00 11.48
C ILE A 391 66.07 45.28 11.76
N ASN A 392 66.26 44.08 11.21
CA ASN A 392 67.56 43.39 11.31
C ASN A 392 68.69 44.21 10.65
N ARG A 393 68.35 45.15 9.75
CA ARG A 393 69.30 46.11 9.16
C ARG A 393 69.67 47.26 10.10
N VAL A 394 68.86 47.52 11.13
CA VAL A 394 69.01 48.62 12.10
C VAL A 394 69.58 48.12 13.44
N SER A 395 69.21 46.92 13.87
CA SER A 395 69.75 46.26 15.07
C SER A 395 69.93 44.75 14.80
N PRO A 396 71.08 44.35 14.23
CA PRO A 396 71.34 42.97 13.85
C PRO A 396 71.21 42.00 15.03
N GLY A 397 70.53 40.87 14.84
CA GLY A 397 70.43 39.79 15.82
C GLY A 397 69.28 39.92 16.83
N THR A 398 68.71 41.13 17.01
CA THR A 398 67.58 41.35 17.93
C THR A 398 66.31 40.67 17.42
N PHE A 399 66.02 40.78 16.11
CA PHE A 399 64.86 40.15 15.49
C PHE A 399 64.97 38.62 15.51
N GLU A 400 66.15 38.08 15.18
CA GLU A 400 66.41 36.63 15.16
C GLU A 400 66.28 36.00 16.55
N THR A 401 66.76 36.67 17.60
CA THR A 401 66.67 36.16 18.98
C THR A 401 65.22 36.16 19.47
N LEU A 402 64.46 37.22 19.19
CA LEU A 402 63.04 37.32 19.56
C LEU A 402 62.20 36.28 18.80
N MET A 403 62.42 36.12 17.50
CA MET A 403 61.73 35.13 16.67
C MET A 403 62.01 33.70 17.13
N ARG A 404 63.27 33.38 17.50
CA ARG A 404 63.64 32.06 18.00
C ARG A 404 62.89 31.71 19.28
N ARG A 405 62.90 32.62 20.26
CA ARG A 405 62.21 32.42 21.55
C ARG A 405 60.70 32.28 21.38
N ILE A 406 60.07 33.16 20.60
CA ILE A 406 58.64 33.06 20.28
C ILE A 406 58.33 31.70 19.64
N THR A 407 59.25 31.17 18.81
CA THR A 407 59.02 29.90 18.15
C THR A 407 59.17 28.70 19.08
N GLU A 408 60.17 28.69 19.96
CA GLU A 408 60.37 27.63 20.97
C GLU A 408 59.14 27.52 21.90
N GLU A 409 58.62 28.65 22.40
CA GLU A 409 57.44 28.67 23.28
C GLU A 409 56.13 28.27 22.54
N LEU A 410 55.99 28.61 21.25
CA LEU A 410 54.87 28.16 20.43
C LEU A 410 54.92 26.65 20.12
N ILE A 411 56.11 26.06 20.01
CA ILE A 411 56.30 24.61 19.82
C ILE A 411 55.80 23.86 21.05
N GLU A 412 56.26 24.27 22.23
CA GLU A 412 55.87 23.64 23.49
C GLU A 412 54.35 23.74 23.72
N ASN A 413 53.74 24.91 23.45
CA ASN A 413 52.32 25.09 23.65
C ASN A 413 51.45 24.32 22.64
N ALA A 414 51.85 24.24 21.37
CA ALA A 414 51.12 23.48 20.37
C ALA A 414 51.17 21.96 20.63
N GLN A 415 52.28 21.44 21.16
CA GLN A 415 52.38 20.05 21.61
C GLN A 415 51.40 19.77 22.77
N ASN A 416 51.28 20.70 23.72
CA ASN A 416 50.35 20.57 24.84
C ASN A 416 48.86 20.70 24.42
N LEU A 417 48.54 21.56 23.45
CA LEU A 417 47.17 21.73 22.92
C LEU A 417 46.72 20.58 22.01
N ALA A 418 47.64 19.98 21.24
CA ALA A 418 47.30 18.96 20.24
C ALA A 418 46.90 17.61 20.86
N ILE A 419 47.45 17.26 22.04
CA ILE A 419 47.28 15.93 22.63
C ILE A 419 46.01 15.85 23.52
N ASP A 420 45.67 16.90 24.28
CA ASP A 420 44.63 16.81 25.33
C ASP A 420 43.30 17.53 25.03
N GLU A 421 43.27 18.52 24.12
CA GLU A 421 42.09 19.36 23.87
C GLU A 421 41.35 18.99 22.57
N VAL A 422 42.06 18.65 21.48
CA VAL A 422 41.44 18.33 20.19
C VAL A 422 40.52 17.10 20.26
N GLY A 423 40.87 16.11 21.07
CA GLY A 423 40.04 14.93 21.33
C GLY A 423 38.70 15.26 22.00
N LYS A 424 38.63 16.33 22.81
CA LYS A 424 37.45 16.74 23.57
C LYS A 424 36.52 17.69 22.82
N ILE A 425 36.97 18.25 21.69
CA ILE A 425 36.19 19.21 20.88
C ILE A 425 35.25 18.45 19.90
N PRO A 426 33.98 18.89 19.72
CA PRO A 426 33.07 18.33 18.72
C PRO A 426 33.68 18.28 17.32
N MET A 427 33.43 17.20 16.58
CA MET A 427 34.14 16.89 15.33
C MET A 427 34.05 18.02 14.28
N LYS A 428 32.88 18.67 14.13
CA LYS A 428 32.67 19.84 13.26
C LYS A 428 33.55 21.04 13.64
N GLN A 429 33.86 21.19 14.92
CA GLN A 429 34.67 22.28 15.43
C GLN A 429 36.17 21.96 15.34
N ARG A 430 36.58 20.68 15.26
CA ARG A 430 37.99 20.30 15.16
C ARG A 430 38.64 20.89 13.91
N SER A 431 38.03 20.76 12.74
CA SER A 431 38.57 21.36 11.49
C SER A 431 38.57 22.89 11.53
N ALA A 432 37.51 23.49 12.09
CA ALA A 432 37.39 24.94 12.26
C ALA A 432 38.38 25.51 13.28
N LYS A 433 38.79 24.74 14.30
CA LYS A 433 39.80 25.08 15.30
C LYS A 433 41.23 24.83 14.79
N LEU A 434 41.43 23.80 13.96
CA LEU A 434 42.70 23.55 13.26
C LEU A 434 43.00 24.61 12.20
N ARG A 435 41.98 25.22 11.57
CA ARG A 435 42.18 26.23 10.52
C ARG A 435 42.90 27.50 11.01
N PRO A 436 42.55 28.12 12.16
CA PRO A 436 43.33 29.19 12.78
C PRO A 436 44.77 28.80 13.14
N ILE A 437 44.98 27.56 13.60
CA ILE A 437 46.32 27.05 13.93
C ILE A 437 47.14 26.95 12.63
N ASN A 438 46.59 26.33 11.59
CA ASN A 438 47.24 26.19 10.28
C ASN A 438 47.50 27.57 9.62
N HIS A 439 46.59 28.52 9.81
CA HIS A 439 46.79 29.90 9.38
C HIS A 439 47.89 30.60 10.19
N ALA A 440 47.96 30.39 11.50
CA ALA A 440 49.03 30.93 12.35
C ALA A 440 50.42 30.38 11.95
N LEU A 441 50.51 29.11 11.54
CA LEU A 441 51.75 28.50 11.05
C LEU A 441 52.34 29.19 9.82
N CYS A 442 51.52 29.80 8.97
CA CYS A 442 51.99 30.52 7.77
C CYS A 442 52.89 31.74 8.10
N PHE A 443 52.93 32.14 9.37
CA PHE A 443 53.71 33.29 9.85
C PHE A 443 54.98 32.89 10.63
N ILE A 444 55.21 31.60 10.84
CA ILE A 444 56.43 31.04 11.47
C ILE A 444 57.50 30.82 10.37
N PRO A 445 58.81 30.92 10.66
CA PRO A 445 59.87 30.59 9.71
C PRO A 445 59.77 29.17 9.15
N ASP A 446 60.11 28.96 7.87
CA ASP A 446 59.88 27.69 7.15
C ASP A 446 60.58 26.48 7.80
N GLU A 447 61.78 26.69 8.35
CA GLU A 447 62.56 25.70 9.11
C GLU A 447 61.81 25.12 10.32
N LEU A 448 60.90 25.92 10.88
CA LEU A 448 60.13 25.60 12.07
C LEU A 448 58.68 25.25 11.73
N GLN A 449 58.22 25.49 10.50
CA GLN A 449 56.89 25.06 10.04
C GLN A 449 56.80 23.55 9.83
N ALA A 450 57.89 22.89 9.42
CA ALA A 450 57.86 21.49 9.01
C ALA A 450 57.36 20.53 10.10
N PRO A 451 57.81 20.61 11.38
CA PRO A 451 57.30 19.74 12.44
C PRO A 451 55.81 19.97 12.74
N PHE A 452 55.33 21.21 12.72
CA PHE A 452 53.92 21.51 12.96
C PHE A 452 53.03 21.11 11.80
N LYS A 453 53.49 21.30 10.56
CA LYS A 453 52.77 20.85 9.36
C LYS A 453 52.60 19.33 9.40
N ALA A 454 53.65 18.58 9.73
CA ALA A 454 53.58 17.13 9.88
C ALA A 454 52.56 16.71 10.96
N HIS A 455 52.55 17.37 12.12
CA HIS A 455 51.62 17.03 13.20
C HIS A 455 50.16 17.46 12.92
N ILE A 456 49.94 18.63 12.31
CA ILE A 456 48.60 19.04 11.84
C ILE A 456 48.10 18.11 10.74
N GLU A 457 48.98 17.66 9.85
CA GLU A 457 48.65 16.72 8.79
C GLU A 457 48.31 15.34 9.36
N GLU A 458 49.04 14.86 10.36
CA GLU A 458 48.72 13.65 11.12
C GLU A 458 47.34 13.78 11.81
N MET A 459 47.08 14.87 12.54
CA MET A 459 45.78 15.11 13.18
C MET A 459 44.64 15.23 12.15
N THR A 460 44.88 15.94 11.04
CA THR A 460 43.91 16.08 9.94
C THR A 460 43.61 14.73 9.31
N THR A 461 44.63 13.89 9.15
CA THR A 461 44.50 12.53 8.62
C THR A 461 43.75 11.63 9.60
N SER A 462 44.05 11.70 10.90
CA SER A 462 43.33 10.98 11.95
C SER A 462 41.85 11.38 12.00
N ILE A 463 41.53 12.69 11.94
CA ILE A 463 40.14 13.18 11.92
C ILE A 463 39.42 12.70 10.66
N LYS A 464 40.07 12.78 9.48
CA LYS A 464 39.49 12.28 8.23
C LYS A 464 39.26 10.77 8.27
N ASN A 465 40.17 10.00 8.87
CA ASN A 465 40.04 8.56 9.01
C ASN A 465 38.87 8.20 9.94
N GLU A 466 38.76 8.87 11.09
CA GLU A 466 37.62 8.73 12.01
C GLU A 466 36.30 9.11 11.31
N GLU A 467 36.29 10.18 10.51
CA GLU A 467 35.10 10.63 9.75
C GLU A 467 34.68 9.60 8.70
N GLN A 468 35.67 9.05 7.97
CA GLN A 468 35.44 8.01 6.98
C GLN A 468 35.01 6.69 7.61
N GLU A 469 35.47 6.37 8.82
CA GLU A 469 35.02 5.20 9.57
C GLU A 469 33.56 5.37 9.97
N TYR A 470 33.18 6.50 10.59
CA TYR A 470 31.78 6.79 10.91
C TYR A 470 30.87 6.82 9.69
N LYS A 471 31.35 7.37 8.57
CA LYS A 471 30.62 7.35 7.31
C LYS A 471 30.41 5.93 6.79
N ARG A 472 31.44 5.08 6.85
CA ARG A 472 31.35 3.66 6.46
C ARG A 472 30.39 2.91 7.38
N ASP A 473 30.44 3.17 8.69
CA ASP A 473 29.56 2.52 9.65
C ASP A 473 28.11 2.96 9.48
N LEU A 474 27.85 4.25 9.28
CA LEU A 474 26.53 4.76 8.97
C LEU A 474 26.02 4.19 7.65
N ASP A 475 26.81 4.27 6.58
CA ASP A 475 26.41 3.78 5.27
C ASP A 475 26.20 2.26 5.28
N SER A 476 26.98 1.48 6.03
CA SER A 476 26.77 0.03 6.18
C SER A 476 25.52 -0.31 6.99
N SER A 477 25.23 0.46 8.05
CA SER A 477 24.03 0.27 8.88
C SER A 477 22.78 0.62 8.10
N LEU A 478 22.84 1.67 7.29
CA LEU A 478 21.74 2.05 6.41
C LEU A 478 21.64 1.06 5.24
N LYS A 479 22.70 0.69 4.54
CA LYS A 479 22.59 -0.19 3.35
C LYS A 479 22.16 -1.63 3.64
N CYS A 480 22.05 -2.06 4.89
CA CYS A 480 21.47 -3.36 5.21
C CYS A 480 20.04 -3.42 4.65
N ALA A 481 19.82 -4.28 3.64
CA ALA A 481 18.51 -4.47 3.02
C ALA A 481 17.52 -5.13 4.00
N ASP A 482 18.07 -5.91 4.93
CA ASP A 482 17.32 -6.58 5.98
C ASP A 482 17.34 -5.71 7.23
N ASP A 483 16.25 -4.97 7.44
CA ASP A 483 15.98 -4.26 8.70
C ASP A 483 15.71 -5.30 9.81
N ASN A 484 16.79 -5.91 10.31
CA ASN A 484 16.80 -6.92 11.35
C ASN A 484 17.25 -6.32 12.70
N GLU A 485 17.07 -7.07 13.79
CA GLU A 485 17.39 -6.64 15.16
C GLU A 485 18.84 -6.16 15.32
N HIS A 486 19.80 -6.80 14.65
CA HIS A 486 21.20 -6.39 14.67
C HIS A 486 21.40 -5.02 13.99
N ALA A 487 20.74 -4.77 12.86
CA ALA A 487 20.78 -3.47 12.19
C ALA A 487 20.19 -2.37 13.09
N PHE A 488 19.09 -2.65 13.79
CA PHE A 488 18.48 -1.72 14.74
C PHE A 488 19.37 -1.39 15.93
N MET A 489 20.02 -2.40 16.55
CA MET A 489 20.98 -2.17 17.62
C MET A 489 22.18 -1.36 17.14
N LYS A 490 22.71 -1.65 15.94
CA LYS A 490 23.83 -0.89 15.35
C LYS A 490 23.44 0.57 15.11
N MET A 491 22.24 0.81 14.58
CA MET A 491 21.71 2.17 14.39
C MET A 491 21.54 2.89 15.74
N SER A 492 20.93 2.26 16.74
CA SER A 492 20.76 2.85 18.08
C SER A 492 22.09 3.30 18.68
N LYS A 493 23.11 2.43 18.65
CA LYS A 493 24.47 2.72 19.12
C LYS A 493 25.12 3.87 18.35
N LEU A 494 24.94 3.94 17.02
CA LEU A 494 25.46 5.04 16.21
C LEU A 494 24.76 6.36 16.53
N ALA A 495 23.43 6.35 16.71
CA ALA A 495 22.68 7.55 17.07
C ALA A 495 23.09 8.10 18.44
N GLU A 496 23.31 7.22 19.42
CA GLU A 496 23.85 7.57 20.73
C GLU A 496 25.25 8.20 20.59
N GLN A 497 26.16 7.54 19.88
CA GLN A 497 27.52 8.04 19.65
C GLN A 497 27.52 9.41 18.95
N PHE A 498 26.67 9.61 17.95
CA PHE A 498 26.57 10.89 17.25
C PHE A 498 26.04 11.99 18.16
N LYS A 499 25.11 11.67 19.08
CA LYS A 499 24.61 12.62 20.08
C LYS A 499 25.69 12.95 21.13
N GLU A 500 26.36 11.95 21.70
CA GLU A 500 27.42 12.15 22.70
C GLU A 500 28.61 12.94 22.16
N LYS A 501 29.00 12.67 20.91
CA LYS A 501 30.12 13.35 20.23
C LYS A 501 29.73 14.66 19.54
N ASN A 502 28.47 15.11 19.64
CA ASN A 502 27.93 16.30 18.97
C ASN A 502 28.21 16.30 17.45
N MET A 503 27.91 15.19 16.78
CA MET A 503 28.12 14.96 15.34
C MET A 503 26.86 15.30 14.52
N ASP A 504 26.40 16.55 14.61
CA ASP A 504 25.10 16.98 14.07
C ASP A 504 24.86 16.62 12.59
N GLU A 505 25.88 16.67 11.74
CA GLU A 505 25.75 16.33 10.31
C GLU A 505 25.47 14.84 10.08
N PHE A 506 26.10 13.96 10.86
CA PHE A 506 25.82 12.53 10.79
C PHE A 506 24.45 12.21 11.39
N SER A 507 24.08 12.90 12.48
CA SER A 507 22.73 12.83 13.06
C SER A 507 21.65 13.28 12.09
N GLU A 508 21.86 14.40 11.37
CA GLU A 508 20.95 14.91 10.33
C GLU A 508 20.82 13.93 9.17
N LYS A 509 21.94 13.45 8.62
CA LYS A 509 21.94 12.46 7.54
C LYS A 509 21.24 11.16 7.95
N MET A 510 21.49 10.68 9.17
CA MET A 510 20.84 9.49 9.72
C MET A 510 19.33 9.71 9.91
N ASN A 511 18.94 10.88 10.42
CA ASN A 511 17.54 11.28 10.58
C ASN A 511 16.81 11.29 9.22
N GLU A 512 17.36 11.97 8.22
CA GLU A 512 16.77 12.05 6.88
C GLU A 512 16.55 10.65 6.27
N GLU A 513 17.54 9.77 6.34
CA GLU A 513 17.43 8.43 5.75
C GLU A 513 16.44 7.54 6.51
N ILE A 514 16.42 7.58 7.85
CA ILE A 514 15.47 6.80 8.65
C ILE A 514 14.05 7.30 8.43
N LEU A 515 13.83 8.61 8.40
CA LEU A 515 12.50 9.17 8.08
C LEU A 515 12.05 8.79 6.67
N ARG A 516 12.96 8.81 5.68
CA ARG A 516 12.66 8.35 4.32
C ARG A 516 12.22 6.89 4.27
N ARG A 517 12.89 5.99 5.02
CA ARG A 517 12.48 4.59 5.14
C ARG A 517 11.13 4.41 5.83
N LEU A 518 10.90 5.14 6.91
CA LEU A 518 9.64 5.08 7.63
C LEU A 518 8.47 5.59 6.77
N GLN A 519 8.69 6.59 5.92
CA GLN A 519 7.70 7.04 4.93
C GLN A 519 7.41 5.96 3.87
N MET A 520 8.44 5.24 3.42
CA MET A 520 8.26 4.09 2.52
C MET A 520 7.45 2.99 3.21
N TYR A 521 7.77 2.65 4.46
CA TYR A 521 7.00 1.66 5.23
C TYR A 521 5.57 2.10 5.49
N GLN A 522 5.34 3.37 5.82
CA GLN A 522 4.00 3.93 5.94
C GLN A 522 3.20 3.78 4.64
N THR A 523 3.83 4.03 3.49
CA THR A 523 3.19 3.88 2.17
C THR A 523 2.84 2.41 1.89
N ASN A 524 3.78 1.50 2.13
CA ASN A 524 3.57 0.07 1.92
C ASN A 524 2.49 -0.49 2.86
N LEU A 525 2.49 -0.09 4.13
CA LEU A 525 1.47 -0.46 5.11
C LEU A 525 0.09 0.00 4.64
N GLN A 526 -0.02 1.24 4.15
CA GLN A 526 -1.29 1.74 3.62
C GLN A 526 -1.77 0.93 2.41
N SER A 527 -0.86 0.56 1.50
CA SER A 527 -1.18 -0.32 0.36
C SER A 527 -1.72 -1.68 0.82
N SER A 528 -1.06 -2.32 1.79
CA SER A 528 -1.52 -3.59 2.37
C SER A 528 -2.89 -3.47 3.05
N LEU A 529 -3.13 -2.37 3.78
CA LEU A 529 -4.44 -2.11 4.38
C LEU A 529 -5.54 -1.92 3.32
N ASP A 530 -5.24 -1.24 2.20
CA ASP A 530 -6.19 -1.03 1.11
C ASP A 530 -6.51 -2.33 0.36
N GLU A 531 -5.55 -3.26 0.26
CA GLU A 531 -5.72 -4.62 -0.25
C GLU A 531 -6.42 -5.58 0.75
N ASN A 532 -6.71 -5.08 1.96
CA ASN A 532 -7.20 -5.84 3.10
C ASN A 532 -6.27 -7.00 3.50
N ASP A 533 -4.97 -6.89 3.27
CA ASP A 533 -3.95 -7.81 3.77
C ASP A 533 -3.41 -7.31 5.11
N MET A 534 -4.11 -7.67 6.18
CA MET A 534 -3.74 -7.21 7.52
C MET A 534 -2.42 -7.83 7.99
N GLN A 535 -2.10 -9.07 7.61
CA GLN A 535 -0.86 -9.71 8.05
C GLN A 535 0.35 -8.98 7.49
N ALA A 536 0.36 -8.69 6.18
CA ALA A 536 1.43 -7.90 5.57
C ALA A 536 1.55 -6.49 6.19
N ALA A 537 0.41 -5.84 6.48
CA ALA A 537 0.40 -4.54 7.16
C ALA A 537 1.01 -4.61 8.57
N LEU A 538 0.73 -5.68 9.33
CA LEU A 538 1.27 -5.89 10.67
C LEU A 538 2.76 -6.23 10.66
N ASP A 539 3.23 -7.00 9.68
CA ASP A 539 4.67 -7.28 9.49
C ASP A 539 5.45 -5.98 9.21
N ILE A 540 4.86 -5.05 8.44
CA ILE A 540 5.44 -3.71 8.22
C ILE A 540 5.35 -2.88 9.51
N MET A 541 4.24 -2.97 10.24
CA MET A 541 4.06 -2.25 11.51
C MET A 541 5.08 -2.68 12.57
N GLU A 542 5.47 -3.96 12.59
CA GLU A 542 6.53 -4.48 13.46
C GLU A 542 7.87 -3.77 13.20
N LYS A 543 8.23 -3.57 11.93
CA LYS A 543 9.44 -2.81 11.57
C LYS A 543 9.37 -1.37 12.07
N ILE A 544 8.21 -0.72 11.93
CA ILE A 544 8.00 0.65 12.43
C ILE A 544 8.13 0.69 13.97
N ILE A 545 7.61 -0.31 14.67
CA ILE A 545 7.78 -0.46 16.13
C ILE A 545 9.25 -0.63 16.50
N GLN A 546 10.01 -1.44 15.75
CA GLN A 546 11.44 -1.64 16.00
C GLN A 546 12.24 -0.34 15.81
N TYR A 547 11.96 0.45 14.77
CA TYR A 547 12.52 1.81 14.63
C TYR A 547 12.16 2.72 15.79
N LYS A 548 10.89 2.71 16.22
CA LYS A 548 10.45 3.50 17.36
C LYS A 548 11.19 3.11 18.64
N GLY A 549 11.29 1.82 18.94
CA GLY A 549 11.96 1.32 20.14
C GLY A 549 13.47 1.57 20.14
N SER A 550 14.11 1.59 18.96
CA SER A 550 15.56 1.63 18.87
C SER A 550 16.15 3.05 18.76
N VAL A 551 15.46 3.97 18.07
CA VAL A 551 16.05 5.27 17.70
C VAL A 551 15.16 6.50 17.96
N SER A 552 13.93 6.33 18.49
CA SER A 552 13.01 7.47 18.67
C SER A 552 13.44 8.50 19.74
N GLU A 553 14.39 8.15 20.62
CA GLU A 553 14.99 9.08 21.58
C GLU A 553 15.97 10.08 20.94
N TYR A 554 16.51 9.72 19.77
CA TYR A 554 17.51 10.49 19.06
C TYR A 554 16.94 11.19 17.83
N ILE A 555 15.88 10.63 17.23
CA ILE A 555 15.35 11.07 15.93
C ILE A 555 13.92 11.61 16.09
N PRO A 556 13.73 12.94 16.00
CA PRO A 556 12.40 13.54 16.08
C PRO A 556 11.56 13.15 14.85
N GLY A 557 10.26 12.92 15.06
CA GLY A 557 9.31 12.58 13.99
C GLY A 557 8.90 11.11 13.91
N ILE A 558 9.76 10.17 14.37
CA ILE A 558 9.44 8.73 14.36
C ILE A 558 8.15 8.42 15.12
N LYS A 559 7.97 9.05 16.30
CA LYS A 559 6.74 8.91 17.10
C LYS A 559 5.49 9.35 16.31
N GLY A 560 5.58 10.42 15.52
CA GLY A 560 4.47 10.91 14.70
C GLY A 560 4.09 9.95 13.57
N ILE A 561 5.08 9.35 12.91
CA ILE A 561 4.83 8.34 11.87
C ILE A 561 4.19 7.10 12.51
N TYR A 562 4.74 6.59 13.62
CA TYR A 562 4.19 5.44 14.35
C TYR A 562 2.73 5.66 14.77
N GLU A 563 2.39 6.80 15.38
CA GLU A 563 1.01 7.04 15.81
C GLU A 563 0.04 7.15 14.63
N THR A 564 0.51 7.71 13.50
CA THR A 564 -0.29 7.79 12.27
C THR A 564 -0.58 6.41 11.69
N THR A 565 0.44 5.55 11.56
CA THR A 565 0.28 4.19 11.01
C THR A 565 -0.50 3.29 11.96
N ARG A 566 -0.25 3.39 13.27
CA ARG A 566 -1.05 2.71 14.31
C ARG A 566 -2.52 3.07 14.20
N LYS A 567 -2.85 4.36 14.08
CA LYS A 567 -4.23 4.84 13.94
C LYS A 567 -4.91 4.30 12.67
N SER A 568 -4.20 4.25 11.54
CA SER A 568 -4.72 3.65 10.31
C SER A 568 -4.99 2.14 10.47
N THR A 569 -4.08 1.42 11.13
CA THR A 569 -4.23 -0.01 11.40
C THR A 569 -5.42 -0.30 12.32
N ILE A 570 -5.57 0.47 13.41
CA ILE A 570 -6.74 0.38 14.32
C ILE A 570 -8.05 0.64 13.57
N LYS A 571 -8.12 1.65 12.72
CA LYS A 571 -9.32 1.92 11.89
C LYS A 571 -9.67 0.75 10.96
N SER A 572 -8.66 0.11 10.38
CA SER A 572 -8.86 -1.07 9.53
C SER A 572 -9.34 -2.28 10.33
N PHE A 573 -8.78 -2.49 11.51
CA PHE A 573 -9.25 -3.49 12.48
C PHE A 573 -10.72 -3.28 12.87
N GLU A 574 -11.10 -2.05 13.26
CA GLU A 574 -12.49 -1.70 13.59
C GLU A 574 -13.44 -1.87 12.40
N ARG A 575 -12.96 -1.68 11.16
CA ARG A 575 -13.75 -1.97 9.96
C ARG A 575 -13.98 -3.48 9.82
N CYS A 576 -12.96 -4.30 10.03
CA CYS A 576 -13.09 -5.76 9.97
C CYS A 576 -14.06 -6.29 11.04
N SER A 577 -13.99 -5.77 12.28
CA SER A 577 -14.93 -6.17 13.35
C SER A 577 -16.37 -5.81 12.98
N LYS A 578 -16.62 -4.59 12.46
CA LYS A 578 -17.95 -4.15 12.02
C LYS A 578 -18.51 -5.01 10.90
N VAL A 579 -17.69 -5.43 9.94
CA VAL A 579 -18.12 -6.36 8.89
C VAL A 579 -18.64 -7.66 9.51
N LEU A 580 -17.95 -8.20 10.53
CA LEU A 580 -18.39 -9.41 11.24
C LEU A 580 -19.68 -9.19 12.03
N ALA A 581 -19.89 -8.00 12.61
CA ALA A 581 -21.17 -7.65 13.24
C ALA A 581 -22.35 -7.62 12.24
N GLU A 582 -22.07 -7.41 10.95
CA GLU A 582 -23.05 -7.43 9.86
C GLU A 582 -23.12 -8.78 9.11
N ILE A 583 -22.67 -9.88 9.73
CA ILE A 583 -22.56 -11.20 9.08
C ILE A 583 -23.86 -11.66 8.37
N SER A 584 -25.02 -11.33 8.91
CA SER A 584 -26.33 -11.67 8.32
C SER A 584 -26.59 -10.98 6.97
N LYS A 585 -25.92 -9.85 6.70
CA LYS A 585 -26.04 -9.07 5.46
C LYS A 585 -24.96 -9.43 4.43
N ILE A 586 -23.93 -10.19 4.81
CA ILE A 586 -22.84 -10.54 3.89
C ILE A 586 -23.32 -11.60 2.91
N GLU A 587 -23.30 -11.29 1.62
CA GLU A 587 -23.66 -12.26 0.56
C GLU A 587 -22.56 -13.30 0.34
N LYS A 588 -21.30 -12.85 0.25
CA LYS A 588 -20.13 -13.68 -0.07
C LYS A 588 -19.36 -14.10 1.18
N PRO A 589 -19.32 -15.39 1.53
CA PRO A 589 -18.71 -15.84 2.79
C PRO A 589 -17.21 -15.51 2.90
N GLU A 590 -16.51 -15.40 1.77
CA GLU A 590 -15.08 -15.06 1.73
C GLU A 590 -14.79 -13.68 2.35
N ILE A 591 -15.75 -12.75 2.32
CA ILE A 591 -15.62 -11.43 2.96
C ILE A 591 -15.60 -11.58 4.48
N GLY A 592 -16.51 -12.37 5.04
CA GLY A 592 -16.55 -12.66 6.47
C GLY A 592 -15.31 -13.44 6.92
N GLU A 593 -14.87 -14.43 6.12
CA GLU A 593 -13.66 -15.21 6.41
C GLU A 593 -12.39 -14.34 6.43
N LYS A 594 -12.26 -13.43 5.46
CA LYS A 594 -11.14 -12.50 5.39
C LYS A 594 -11.19 -11.48 6.53
N ALA A 595 -12.37 -10.93 6.85
CA ALA A 595 -12.54 -10.02 7.98
C ALA A 595 -12.17 -10.70 9.32
N LEU A 596 -12.60 -11.94 9.54
CA LEU A 596 -12.21 -12.71 10.73
C LEU A 596 -10.71 -12.95 10.79
N SER A 597 -10.10 -13.36 9.69
CA SER A 597 -8.65 -13.63 9.63
C SER A 597 -7.84 -12.37 9.96
N ASN A 598 -8.27 -11.21 9.42
CA ASN A 598 -7.65 -9.92 9.71
C ASN A 598 -7.84 -9.49 11.17
N THR A 599 -9.04 -9.68 11.73
CA THR A 599 -9.32 -9.41 13.16
C THR A 599 -8.41 -10.25 14.06
N ILE A 600 -8.27 -11.54 13.77
CA ILE A 600 -7.41 -12.46 14.54
C ILE A 600 -5.94 -12.05 14.43
N ALA A 601 -5.45 -11.73 13.23
CA ALA A 601 -4.07 -11.27 13.05
C ALA A 601 -3.77 -10.04 13.92
N CYS A 602 -4.68 -9.06 13.96
CA CYS A 602 -4.56 -7.88 14.81
C CYS A 602 -4.58 -8.18 16.31
N VAL A 603 -5.49 -9.05 16.76
CA VAL A 603 -5.58 -9.44 18.18
C VAL A 603 -4.28 -10.14 18.60
N ASN A 604 -3.80 -11.09 17.81
CA ASN A 604 -2.57 -11.82 18.08
C ASN A 604 -1.35 -10.91 18.07
N PHE A 605 -1.28 -9.99 17.12
CA PHE A 605 -0.23 -8.97 17.07
C PHE A 605 -0.25 -8.09 18.32
N SER A 606 -1.44 -7.64 18.76
CA SER A 606 -1.56 -6.82 19.95
C SER A 606 -1.18 -7.54 21.24
N HIS A 607 -1.33 -8.86 21.31
CA HIS A 607 -0.89 -9.66 22.45
C HIS A 607 0.63 -9.90 22.45
N LYS A 608 1.27 -9.97 21.27
CA LYS A 608 2.73 -10.09 21.16
C LYS A 608 3.43 -8.77 21.46
N GLN A 609 2.82 -7.65 21.10
CA GLN A 609 3.40 -6.31 21.21
C GLN A 609 2.95 -5.62 22.51
N ASP A 610 3.46 -6.11 23.65
CA ASP A 610 3.46 -5.36 24.90
C ASP A 610 4.58 -4.32 24.84
N THR A 611 4.26 -3.13 24.32
CA THR A 611 5.22 -2.03 24.29
C THR A 611 5.22 -1.29 25.63
N THR A 612 6.34 -0.64 25.97
CA THR A 612 6.43 0.26 27.13
C THR A 612 5.40 1.40 27.12
N ASP A 613 4.85 1.73 25.95
CA ASP A 613 3.83 2.76 25.75
C ASP A 613 2.37 2.23 25.82
N GLY A 614 2.20 0.98 26.28
CA GLY A 614 0.91 0.31 26.42
C GLY A 614 0.59 -0.65 25.27
N LYS A 615 -0.63 -1.20 25.30
CA LYS A 615 -1.11 -2.18 24.31
C LYS A 615 -1.22 -1.55 22.92
N PHE A 616 -0.83 -2.30 21.87
CA PHE A 616 -0.98 -1.86 20.48
C PHE A 616 -2.42 -1.45 20.15
N LEU A 617 -3.39 -2.33 20.43
CA LEU A 617 -4.82 -2.00 20.34
C LEU A 617 -5.29 -1.31 21.63
N PRO A 618 -5.92 -0.13 21.54
CA PRO A 618 -6.56 0.50 22.69
C PRO A 618 -7.66 -0.39 23.26
N GLU A 619 -7.83 -0.37 24.59
CA GLU A 619 -8.85 -1.17 25.28
C GLU A 619 -10.26 -0.90 24.72
N ILE A 620 -10.57 0.34 24.32
CA ILE A 620 -11.84 0.71 23.67
C ILE A 620 -12.04 -0.02 22.34
N ALA A 621 -10.99 -0.14 21.51
CA ALA A 621 -11.06 -0.85 20.24
C ALA A 621 -11.29 -2.35 20.47
N MET A 622 -10.64 -2.93 21.48
CA MET A 622 -10.86 -4.32 21.90
C MET A 622 -12.29 -4.55 22.39
N GLN A 623 -12.82 -3.67 23.24
CA GLN A 623 -14.21 -3.73 23.73
C GLN A 623 -15.23 -3.65 22.58
N ASN A 624 -15.00 -2.76 21.61
CA ASN A 624 -15.83 -2.67 20.41
C ASN A 624 -15.76 -3.96 19.59
N CYS A 625 -14.57 -4.52 19.39
CA CYS A 625 -14.41 -5.79 18.71
C CYS A 625 -15.12 -6.94 19.44
N THR A 626 -15.03 -7.02 20.77
CA THR A 626 -15.77 -8.01 21.57
C THR A 626 -17.27 -7.88 21.36
N LYS A 627 -17.79 -6.64 21.35
CA LYS A 627 -19.21 -6.38 21.10
C LYS A 627 -19.62 -6.82 19.69
N ASP A 628 -18.81 -6.51 18.68
CA ASP A 628 -19.08 -6.87 17.29
C ASP A 628 -19.05 -8.40 17.08
N LEU A 629 -18.04 -9.08 17.63
CA LEU A 629 -17.92 -10.53 17.57
C LEU A 629 -19.02 -11.24 18.37
N LYS A 630 -19.52 -10.62 19.45
CA LYS A 630 -20.70 -11.11 20.17
C LYS A 630 -21.94 -11.11 19.27
N ILE A 631 -22.17 -10.09 18.45
CA ILE A 631 -23.29 -10.05 17.50
C ILE A 631 -23.16 -11.20 16.47
N MET A 632 -21.96 -11.42 15.94
CA MET A 632 -21.68 -12.54 15.04
C MET A 632 -21.97 -13.90 15.71
N ARG A 633 -21.55 -14.08 16.96
CA ARG A 633 -21.82 -15.29 17.73
C ARG A 633 -23.31 -15.48 17.98
N ASP A 634 -24.01 -14.44 18.43
CA ASP A 634 -25.44 -14.49 18.75
C ASP A 634 -26.25 -14.90 17.50
N TYR A 635 -25.86 -14.45 16.31
CA TYR A 635 -26.42 -14.89 15.03
C TYR A 635 -26.28 -16.41 14.81
N PHE A 636 -25.10 -16.97 15.09
CA PHE A 636 -24.88 -18.41 14.94
C PHE A 636 -25.54 -19.26 16.03
N GLU A 637 -25.64 -18.74 17.26
CA GLU A 637 -26.39 -19.36 18.34
C GLU A 637 -27.89 -19.37 18.04
N GLU A 638 -28.44 -18.30 17.47
CA GLU A 638 -29.81 -18.26 16.97
C GLU A 638 -30.03 -19.29 15.86
N ASN A 639 -29.13 -19.38 14.88
CA ASN A 639 -29.22 -20.42 13.85
C ASN A 639 -29.16 -21.84 14.45
N SER A 640 -28.37 -22.05 15.51
CA SER A 640 -28.28 -23.33 16.22
C SER A 640 -29.56 -23.66 16.98
N ARG A 641 -30.21 -22.68 17.62
CA ARG A 641 -31.52 -22.87 18.29
C ARG A 641 -32.62 -23.18 17.28
N ASN A 642 -32.70 -22.39 16.21
CA ASN A 642 -33.65 -22.62 15.11
C ASN A 642 -33.47 -24.01 14.49
N TYR A 643 -32.22 -24.48 14.40
CA TYR A 643 -31.91 -25.84 13.99
C TYR A 643 -32.45 -26.90 14.95
N GLN A 644 -32.24 -26.76 16.26
CA GLN A 644 -32.74 -27.72 17.25
C GLN A 644 -34.27 -27.80 17.25
N ASP A 645 -34.95 -26.66 17.15
CA ASP A 645 -36.41 -26.60 17.06
C ASP A 645 -36.91 -27.26 15.77
N ALA A 646 -36.28 -26.93 14.63
CA ALA A 646 -36.61 -27.52 13.33
C ALA A 646 -36.37 -29.03 13.27
N LEU A 647 -35.30 -29.53 13.94
CA LEU A 647 -35.02 -30.96 14.04
C LEU A 647 -36.06 -31.68 14.91
N LYS A 648 -36.40 -31.11 16.07
CA LYS A 648 -37.40 -31.67 16.99
C LYS A 648 -38.78 -31.79 16.36
N GLU A 649 -39.17 -30.79 15.56
CA GLU A 649 -40.46 -30.76 14.87
C GLU A 649 -40.42 -31.45 13.49
N MET A 650 -39.23 -31.82 13.01
CA MET A 650 -38.99 -32.28 11.63
C MET A 650 -39.59 -31.32 10.59
N ALA A 651 -39.41 -30.01 10.82
CA ALA A 651 -39.83 -28.93 9.93
C ALA A 651 -38.81 -28.77 8.79
N VAL A 652 -39.04 -29.45 7.66
CA VAL A 652 -38.05 -29.62 6.59
C VAL A 652 -37.62 -28.30 5.94
N ASP A 653 -38.54 -27.35 5.75
CA ASP A 653 -38.20 -26.03 5.19
C ASP A 653 -37.26 -25.23 6.12
N ASN A 654 -37.52 -25.31 7.42
CA ASN A 654 -36.68 -24.66 8.43
C ASN A 654 -35.31 -25.34 8.49
N LEU A 655 -35.26 -26.69 8.44
CA LEU A 655 -34.01 -27.45 8.35
C LEU A 655 -33.20 -27.05 7.11
N HIS A 656 -33.84 -26.91 5.95
CA HIS A 656 -33.15 -26.47 4.73
C HIS A 656 -32.51 -25.10 4.93
N THR A 657 -33.26 -24.15 5.47
CA THR A 657 -32.81 -22.78 5.68
C THR A 657 -31.61 -22.72 6.64
N VAL A 658 -31.71 -23.34 7.82
CA VAL A 658 -30.65 -23.30 8.84
C VAL A 658 -29.38 -24.07 8.43
N ILE A 659 -29.53 -25.20 7.72
CA ILE A 659 -28.38 -25.96 7.19
C ILE A 659 -27.74 -25.19 6.04
N SER A 660 -28.51 -24.53 5.17
CA SER A 660 -27.98 -23.69 4.10
C SER A 660 -27.16 -22.52 4.65
N ILE A 661 -27.64 -21.86 5.71
CA ILE A 661 -26.89 -20.82 6.43
C ILE A 661 -25.59 -21.39 7.01
N SER A 662 -25.67 -22.54 7.66
CA SER A 662 -24.49 -23.21 8.26
C SER A 662 -23.46 -23.62 7.20
N LYS A 663 -23.92 -24.15 6.06
CA LYS A 663 -23.10 -24.52 4.90
C LYS A 663 -22.41 -23.29 4.29
N LYS A 664 -23.13 -22.18 4.14
CA LYS A 664 -22.57 -20.91 3.66
C LYS A 664 -21.40 -20.45 4.54
N TRP A 665 -21.49 -20.65 5.85
CA TRP A 665 -20.51 -20.19 6.84
C TRP A 665 -19.58 -21.29 7.39
N GLU A 666 -19.55 -22.46 6.78
CA GLU A 666 -18.84 -23.65 7.28
C GLU A 666 -17.36 -23.36 7.57
N LYS A 667 -16.63 -22.84 6.58
CA LYS A 667 -15.21 -22.49 6.73
C LYS A 667 -14.95 -21.41 7.79
N LEU A 668 -15.85 -20.43 7.89
CA LEU A 668 -15.73 -19.38 8.90
C LEU A 668 -15.90 -19.97 10.29
N LEU A 669 -16.95 -20.76 10.51
CA LEU A 669 -17.22 -21.42 11.79
C LEU A 669 -16.10 -22.36 12.21
N ASP A 670 -15.56 -23.16 11.28
CA ASP A 670 -14.44 -24.04 11.54
C ASP A 670 -13.20 -23.26 11.99
N ARG A 671 -12.90 -22.13 11.32
CA ARG A 671 -11.82 -21.24 11.74
C ARG A 671 -12.09 -20.64 13.13
N VAL A 672 -13.27 -20.10 13.38
CA VAL A 672 -13.61 -19.53 14.70
C VAL A 672 -13.41 -20.57 15.80
N LYS A 673 -13.87 -21.82 15.58
CA LYS A 673 -13.70 -22.90 16.55
C LYS A 673 -12.23 -23.28 16.75
N ASP A 674 -11.48 -23.49 15.66
CA ASP A 674 -10.06 -23.83 15.72
C ASP A 674 -9.26 -22.76 16.48
N PHE A 675 -9.51 -21.48 16.20
CA PHE A 675 -8.88 -20.38 16.92
C PHE A 675 -9.32 -20.29 18.39
N SER A 676 -10.61 -20.47 18.70
CA SER A 676 -11.08 -20.50 20.09
C SER A 676 -10.47 -21.63 20.93
N MET A 677 -10.04 -22.71 20.28
CA MET A 677 -9.37 -23.85 20.93
C MET A 677 -7.88 -23.60 21.14
N LYS A 678 -7.21 -22.96 20.17
CA LYS A 678 -5.76 -22.74 20.17
C LYS A 678 -5.33 -21.48 20.92
N ASP A 679 -6.17 -20.45 20.96
CA ASP A 679 -5.80 -19.12 21.45
C ASP A 679 -6.70 -18.65 22.60
N GLY A 680 -6.10 -18.48 23.78
CA GLY A 680 -6.80 -18.01 24.98
C GLY A 680 -7.39 -16.60 24.83
N ALA A 681 -6.77 -15.74 24.02
CA ALA A 681 -7.29 -14.41 23.75
C ALA A 681 -8.61 -14.48 22.96
N MET A 682 -8.64 -15.27 21.89
CA MET A 682 -9.87 -15.44 21.11
C MET A 682 -10.98 -16.14 21.91
N LYS A 683 -10.63 -17.11 22.77
CA LYS A 683 -11.60 -17.73 23.68
C LYS A 683 -12.26 -16.71 24.61
N SER A 684 -11.52 -15.69 25.05
CA SER A 684 -12.07 -14.60 25.88
C SER A 684 -12.95 -13.63 25.08
N LEU A 685 -12.66 -13.43 23.79
CA LEU A 685 -13.41 -12.52 22.91
C LEU A 685 -14.75 -13.10 22.47
N ILE A 686 -14.81 -14.41 22.24
CA ILE A 686 -16.03 -15.11 21.76
C ILE A 686 -16.28 -16.35 22.63
N PRO A 687 -16.75 -16.17 23.87
CA PRO A 687 -17.06 -17.31 24.73
C PRO A 687 -18.19 -18.14 24.12
N ASP A 688 -18.19 -19.44 24.43
CA ASP A 688 -19.23 -20.42 24.08
C ASP A 688 -19.40 -20.74 22.59
N VAL A 689 -18.58 -20.18 21.71
CA VAL A 689 -18.65 -20.47 20.26
C VAL A 689 -18.45 -21.95 19.91
N GLN A 690 -17.86 -22.72 20.82
CA GLN A 690 -17.72 -24.17 20.65
C GLN A 690 -19.06 -24.91 20.67
N ASN A 691 -20.06 -24.34 21.34
CA ASN A 691 -21.42 -24.88 21.45
C ASN A 691 -22.28 -24.62 20.19
N VAL A 692 -21.85 -23.71 19.32
CA VAL A 692 -22.53 -23.45 18.04
C VAL A 692 -22.51 -24.71 17.18
N ALA A 693 -23.66 -25.13 16.67
CA ALA A 693 -23.74 -26.31 15.81
C ALA A 693 -23.05 -26.04 14.46
N THR A 694 -22.13 -26.93 14.06
CA THR A 694 -21.48 -26.84 12.75
C THR A 694 -22.34 -27.50 11.68
N HIS A 695 -22.08 -27.19 10.41
CA HIS A 695 -22.72 -27.85 9.29
C HIS A 695 -22.58 -29.38 9.39
N ALA A 696 -21.38 -29.89 9.69
CA ALA A 696 -21.13 -31.31 9.89
C ALA A 696 -21.97 -31.92 11.04
N THR A 697 -22.09 -31.22 12.17
CA THR A 697 -22.93 -31.66 13.30
C THR A 697 -24.40 -31.73 12.88
N MET A 698 -24.91 -30.66 12.25
CA MET A 698 -26.30 -30.57 11.80
C MET A 698 -26.66 -31.68 10.82
N VAL A 699 -25.79 -31.90 9.82
CA VAL A 699 -25.93 -32.97 8.82
C VAL A 699 -25.90 -34.35 9.45
N SER A 700 -25.00 -34.59 10.40
CA SER A 700 -24.91 -35.86 11.14
C SER A 700 -26.21 -36.17 11.87
N ASP A 701 -26.77 -35.21 12.57
CA ASP A 701 -27.98 -35.39 13.38
C ASP A 701 -29.23 -35.55 12.49
N VAL A 702 -29.36 -34.79 11.39
CA VAL A 702 -30.40 -35.04 10.38
C VAL A 702 -30.24 -36.42 9.75
N SER A 703 -29.01 -36.88 9.51
CA SER A 703 -28.74 -38.22 8.99
C SER A 703 -29.15 -39.32 9.97
N LYS A 704 -29.04 -39.10 11.28
CA LYS A 704 -29.55 -40.03 12.30
C LYS A 704 -31.08 -40.10 12.26
N GLU A 705 -31.76 -38.97 12.13
CA GLU A 705 -33.23 -38.95 11.99
C GLU A 705 -33.70 -39.60 10.69
N ILE A 706 -33.01 -39.38 9.58
CA ILE A 706 -33.27 -40.10 8.32
C ILE A 706 -33.12 -41.61 8.50
N LYS A 707 -32.07 -42.06 9.20
CA LYS A 707 -31.88 -43.49 9.51
C LYS A 707 -33.01 -44.03 10.39
N SER A 708 -33.48 -43.25 11.37
CA SER A 708 -34.63 -43.59 12.22
C SER A 708 -35.90 -43.77 11.39
N LEU A 709 -36.21 -42.82 10.49
CA LEU A 709 -37.35 -42.93 9.57
C LEU A 709 -37.23 -44.14 8.63
N LYS A 710 -36.05 -44.39 8.07
CA LYS A 710 -35.81 -45.58 7.23
C LYS A 710 -36.00 -46.88 8.01
N ALA A 711 -35.57 -46.93 9.26
CA ALA A 711 -35.78 -48.10 10.12
C ALA A 711 -37.27 -48.34 10.40
N GLN A 712 -38.05 -47.28 10.66
CA GLN A 712 -39.50 -47.35 10.81
C GLN A 712 -40.19 -47.86 9.55
N LEU A 713 -39.67 -47.56 8.36
CA LEU A 713 -40.21 -48.04 7.08
C LEU A 713 -39.76 -49.47 6.74
N ASN A 714 -38.70 -49.99 7.39
CA ASN A 714 -38.18 -51.33 7.16
C ASN A 714 -38.74 -52.40 8.11
N VAL A 715 -39.90 -52.16 8.71
CA VAL A 715 -40.61 -53.12 9.56
C VAL A 715 -41.36 -54.18 8.75
N GLU A 716 -41.74 -55.29 9.38
CA GLU A 716 -42.70 -56.21 8.78
C GLU A 716 -44.10 -55.58 8.78
N LEU A 717 -44.83 -55.70 7.67
CA LEU A 717 -46.16 -55.10 7.52
C LEU A 717 -47.25 -55.86 8.29
N ILE A 718 -46.92 -57.06 8.77
CA ILE A 718 -47.83 -57.96 9.46
C ILE A 718 -47.12 -58.43 10.73
N SER A 719 -47.61 -58.03 11.88
CA SER A 719 -47.16 -58.47 13.19
C SER A 719 -48.31 -59.04 14.01
N ASP A 720 -48.01 -59.63 15.15
CA ASP A 720 -49.04 -60.11 16.08
C ASP A 720 -49.97 -58.98 16.55
N GLU A 721 -49.45 -57.77 16.71
CA GLU A 721 -50.22 -56.59 17.13
C GLU A 721 -51.18 -56.13 16.03
N THR A 722 -50.69 -55.98 14.79
CA THR A 722 -51.51 -55.55 13.65
C THR A 722 -52.49 -56.64 13.18
N THR A 723 -52.24 -57.90 13.55
CA THR A 723 -53.17 -59.01 13.28
C THR A 723 -54.32 -59.04 14.30
N LYS A 724 -54.05 -58.73 15.57
CA LYS A 724 -55.05 -58.85 16.64
C LYS A 724 -55.98 -57.64 16.76
N PHE A 725 -55.49 -56.44 16.45
CA PHE A 725 -56.22 -55.20 16.70
C PHE A 725 -56.29 -54.30 15.46
N GLU A 726 -57.51 -54.08 14.96
CA GLU A 726 -57.76 -53.23 13.79
C GLU A 726 -57.25 -51.79 14.00
N THR A 727 -57.52 -51.18 15.15
CA THR A 727 -57.08 -49.83 15.47
C THR A 727 -55.55 -49.70 15.45
N LYS A 728 -54.81 -50.72 15.91
CA LYS A 728 -53.34 -50.74 15.85
C LYS A 728 -52.81 -50.90 14.45
N ARG A 729 -53.50 -51.67 13.60
CA ARG A 729 -53.17 -51.81 12.18
C ARG A 729 -53.41 -50.49 11.42
N GLU A 730 -54.52 -49.82 11.64
CA GLU A 730 -54.80 -48.50 11.03
C GLU A 730 -53.79 -47.44 11.49
N GLU A 731 -53.49 -47.41 12.79
CA GLU A 731 -52.46 -46.53 13.38
C GLU A 731 -51.10 -46.78 12.74
N PHE A 732 -50.69 -48.05 12.62
CA PHE A 732 -49.42 -48.47 12.03
C PHE A 732 -49.28 -48.02 10.57
N PHE A 733 -50.26 -48.31 9.70
CA PHE A 733 -50.18 -47.89 8.29
C PHE A 733 -50.23 -46.36 8.12
N SER A 734 -50.99 -45.66 8.98
CA SER A 734 -51.01 -44.20 9.01
C SER A 734 -49.66 -43.62 9.44
N GLN A 735 -48.97 -44.25 10.40
CA GLN A 735 -47.61 -43.88 10.79
C GLN A 735 -46.61 -44.11 9.65
N LEU A 736 -46.67 -45.25 8.96
CA LEU A 736 -45.84 -45.50 7.78
C LEU A 736 -46.06 -44.44 6.68
N LYS A 737 -47.33 -44.02 6.46
CA LYS A 737 -47.67 -42.97 5.50
C LYS A 737 -47.05 -41.63 5.88
N LYS A 738 -47.11 -41.28 7.17
CA LYS A 738 -46.49 -40.07 7.70
C LYS A 738 -44.96 -40.12 7.53
N SER A 739 -44.34 -41.24 7.87
CA SER A 739 -42.88 -41.42 7.76
C SER A 739 -42.39 -41.39 6.31
N ILE A 740 -43.08 -42.04 5.36
CA ILE A 740 -42.69 -42.00 3.94
C ILE A 740 -42.91 -40.60 3.33
N SER A 741 -44.00 -39.92 3.69
CA SER A 741 -44.27 -38.55 3.22
C SER A 741 -43.19 -37.58 3.72
N LYS A 742 -42.80 -37.71 4.99
CA LYS A 742 -41.71 -36.91 5.56
C LYS A 742 -40.37 -37.24 4.91
N LEU A 743 -40.08 -38.52 4.65
CA LEU A 743 -38.84 -38.91 3.96
C LEU A 743 -38.76 -38.36 2.54
N LYS A 744 -39.88 -38.37 1.80
CA LYS A 744 -39.98 -37.74 0.46
C LYS A 744 -39.78 -36.23 0.52
N GLU A 745 -40.34 -35.57 1.52
CA GLU A 745 -40.16 -34.13 1.74
C GLU A 745 -38.67 -33.80 1.99
N ILE A 746 -38.00 -34.57 2.84
CA ILE A 746 -36.56 -34.44 3.11
C ILE A 746 -35.73 -34.69 1.83
N ASP A 747 -36.00 -35.77 1.09
CA ASP A 747 -35.28 -36.11 -0.14
C ASP A 747 -35.42 -35.00 -1.20
N ALA A 748 -36.62 -34.40 -1.32
CA ALA A 748 -36.86 -33.33 -2.28
C ALA A 748 -36.20 -32.00 -1.88
N LYS A 749 -36.27 -31.62 -0.60
CA LYS A 749 -35.87 -30.29 -0.14
C LYS A 749 -34.44 -30.21 0.37
N LEU A 750 -33.86 -31.29 0.90
CA LEU A 750 -32.54 -31.28 1.54
C LEU A 750 -31.43 -31.91 0.68
N GLN A 751 -31.70 -32.31 -0.56
CA GLN A 751 -30.72 -32.97 -1.44
C GLN A 751 -29.47 -32.12 -1.73
N ASP A 752 -29.59 -30.79 -1.73
CA ASP A 752 -28.50 -29.86 -2.04
C ASP A 752 -27.60 -29.58 -0.83
N VAL A 753 -28.11 -29.80 0.39
CA VAL A 753 -27.39 -29.57 1.65
C VAL A 753 -26.87 -30.85 2.29
N LEU A 754 -27.47 -32.01 2.03
CA LEU A 754 -27.00 -33.29 2.55
C LEU A 754 -25.92 -33.91 1.64
N PRO A 755 -24.86 -34.51 2.22
CA PRO A 755 -23.78 -35.13 1.46
C PRO A 755 -24.16 -36.50 0.86
N THR A 756 -25.19 -37.15 1.39
CA THR A 756 -25.68 -38.46 0.93
C THR A 756 -27.15 -38.34 0.53
N PRO A 757 -27.53 -38.77 -0.68
CA PRO A 757 -28.93 -38.75 -1.11
C PRO A 757 -29.79 -39.62 -0.19
N VAL A 758 -30.99 -39.12 0.14
CA VAL A 758 -31.89 -39.80 1.08
C VAL A 758 -32.53 -41.01 0.42
N ASN A 759 -32.83 -40.94 -0.89
CA ASN A 759 -33.37 -42.04 -1.68
C ASN A 759 -34.70 -42.56 -1.10
N ALA A 760 -35.68 -41.66 -0.93
CA ALA A 760 -36.99 -42.01 -0.38
C ALA A 760 -37.71 -43.07 -1.25
N LYS A 761 -37.41 -43.08 -2.55
CA LYS A 761 -37.94 -44.03 -3.52
C LYS A 761 -37.56 -45.49 -3.20
N GLU A 762 -36.37 -45.73 -2.68
CA GLU A 762 -35.94 -47.08 -2.27
C GLU A 762 -36.77 -47.61 -1.09
N SER A 763 -37.02 -46.76 -0.08
CA SER A 763 -37.86 -47.14 1.06
C SER A 763 -39.33 -47.35 0.64
N GLU A 764 -39.83 -46.53 -0.29
CA GLU A 764 -41.15 -46.72 -0.88
C GLU A 764 -41.23 -48.05 -1.65
N GLU A 765 -40.25 -48.36 -2.49
CA GLU A 765 -40.24 -49.59 -3.29
C GLU A 765 -40.14 -50.85 -2.41
N ASN A 766 -39.38 -50.80 -1.32
CA ASN A 766 -39.34 -51.89 -0.33
C ASN A 766 -40.73 -52.13 0.29
N LEU A 767 -41.46 -51.07 0.65
CA LEU A 767 -42.84 -51.20 1.12
C LEU A 767 -43.78 -51.75 0.04
N LYS A 768 -43.65 -51.30 -1.22
CA LYS A 768 -44.41 -51.85 -2.35
C LYS A 768 -44.16 -53.34 -2.54
N MET A 769 -42.89 -53.78 -2.47
CA MET A 769 -42.54 -55.20 -2.56
C MET A 769 -43.15 -56.03 -1.43
N LYS A 770 -43.11 -55.52 -0.19
CA LYS A 770 -43.75 -56.18 0.96
C LYS A 770 -45.27 -56.27 0.79
N ALA A 771 -45.93 -55.21 0.31
CA ALA A 771 -47.36 -55.22 0.05
C ALA A 771 -47.75 -56.18 -1.09
N LYS A 772 -47.00 -56.18 -2.20
CA LYS A 772 -47.16 -57.13 -3.30
C LYS A 772 -46.98 -58.59 -2.84
N LYS A 773 -46.04 -58.84 -1.91
CA LYS A 773 -45.86 -60.17 -1.30
C LYS A 773 -47.11 -60.59 -0.52
N ILE A 774 -47.71 -59.69 0.27
CA ILE A 774 -48.98 -59.95 0.98
C ILE A 774 -50.10 -60.22 -0.03
N GLY A 775 -50.22 -59.40 -1.07
CA GLY A 775 -51.20 -59.57 -2.13
C GLY A 775 -51.10 -60.92 -2.85
N LYS A 776 -49.88 -61.34 -3.18
CA LYS A 776 -49.62 -62.67 -3.72
C LYS A 776 -50.04 -63.77 -2.75
N GLN A 777 -49.68 -63.66 -1.47
CA GLN A 777 -50.06 -64.64 -0.45
C GLN A 777 -51.58 -64.72 -0.25
N LEU A 778 -52.30 -63.60 -0.32
CA LEU A 778 -53.75 -63.56 -0.30
C LEU A 778 -54.34 -64.32 -1.50
N LEU A 779 -53.88 -64.01 -2.72
CA LEU A 779 -54.33 -64.67 -3.96
C LEU A 779 -54.02 -66.16 -3.98
N ASP A 780 -52.81 -66.55 -3.57
CA ASP A 780 -52.38 -67.95 -3.51
C ASP A 780 -53.26 -68.73 -2.52
N THR A 781 -53.57 -68.13 -1.37
CA THR A 781 -54.51 -68.72 -0.39
C THR A 781 -55.91 -68.82 -0.97
N ALA A 782 -56.44 -67.72 -1.54
CA ALA A 782 -57.75 -67.67 -2.17
C ALA A 782 -57.92 -68.65 -3.35
N SER A 783 -56.83 -69.06 -3.99
CA SER A 783 -56.85 -69.95 -5.17
C SER A 783 -56.77 -71.43 -4.81
N LYS A 784 -56.54 -71.78 -3.55
CA LYS A 784 -56.55 -73.19 -3.13
C LYS A 784 -57.93 -73.82 -3.37
N PRO A 785 -58.00 -75.10 -3.75
CA PRO A 785 -59.28 -75.75 -4.04
C PRO A 785 -60.20 -75.80 -2.81
N GLU A 786 -59.63 -76.03 -1.63
CA GLU A 786 -60.30 -75.99 -0.34
C GLU A 786 -59.57 -75.03 0.60
N LEU A 787 -60.30 -74.51 1.59
CA LEU A 787 -59.78 -73.60 2.61
C LEU A 787 -60.13 -74.17 3.98
N ASN A 788 -59.14 -74.75 4.64
CA ASN A 788 -59.28 -75.16 6.04
C ASN A 788 -59.17 -73.96 7.00
N GLN A 789 -59.35 -74.19 8.30
CA GLN A 789 -59.26 -73.16 9.34
C GLN A 789 -58.01 -72.28 9.24
N VAL A 790 -56.84 -72.92 9.10
CA VAL A 790 -55.54 -72.24 9.06
C VAL A 790 -55.43 -71.37 7.81
N GLU A 791 -55.99 -71.83 6.69
CA GLU A 791 -56.01 -71.09 5.44
C GLU A 791 -57.00 -69.92 5.48
N CYS A 792 -58.16 -70.09 6.11
CA CYS A 792 -59.09 -68.98 6.38
C CYS A 792 -58.45 -67.93 7.30
N ASP A 793 -57.73 -68.35 8.34
CA ASP A 793 -57.01 -67.43 9.22
C ASP A 793 -55.91 -66.67 8.48
N HIS A 794 -55.14 -67.34 7.62
CA HIS A 794 -54.17 -66.69 6.73
C HIS A 794 -54.84 -65.74 5.75
N PHE A 795 -55.92 -66.16 5.10
CA PHE A 795 -56.69 -65.32 4.18
C PHE A 795 -57.15 -64.05 4.88
N ARG A 796 -57.83 -64.18 6.03
CA ARG A 796 -58.31 -63.06 6.83
C ARG A 796 -57.18 -62.11 7.19
N LYS A 797 -56.08 -62.66 7.69
CA LYS A 797 -54.89 -61.89 8.05
C LYS A 797 -54.38 -61.08 6.87
N TYR A 798 -54.18 -61.67 5.69
CA TYR A 798 -53.69 -60.93 4.52
C TYR A 798 -54.71 -59.93 3.96
N TYR A 799 -55.99 -60.31 3.97
CA TYR A 799 -57.11 -59.52 3.47
C TYR A 799 -57.24 -58.20 4.25
N GLU A 800 -57.33 -58.30 5.57
CA GLU A 800 -57.48 -57.13 6.43
C GLU A 800 -56.28 -56.19 6.37
N HIS A 801 -55.05 -56.73 6.22
CA HIS A 801 -53.85 -55.92 6.06
C HIS A 801 -53.79 -55.21 4.71
N LEU A 802 -54.24 -55.84 3.62
CA LEU A 802 -54.31 -55.17 2.32
C LEU A 802 -55.35 -54.06 2.29
N ILE A 803 -56.53 -54.27 2.90
CA ILE A 803 -57.54 -53.22 3.03
C ILE A 803 -56.99 -52.04 3.85
N ALA A 804 -56.39 -52.32 5.00
CA ALA A 804 -55.82 -51.26 5.83
C ALA A 804 -54.65 -50.55 5.13
N PHE A 805 -53.82 -51.29 4.38
CA PHE A 805 -52.76 -50.73 3.55
C PHE A 805 -53.31 -49.78 2.48
N ASP A 806 -54.34 -50.21 1.73
CA ASP A 806 -54.96 -49.42 0.67
C ASP A 806 -55.57 -48.13 1.23
N LYS A 807 -56.32 -48.25 2.33
CA LYS A 807 -57.02 -47.15 2.98
C LYS A 807 -56.09 -46.15 3.67
N HIS A 808 -55.09 -46.62 4.43
CA HIS A 808 -54.31 -45.78 5.34
C HIS A 808 -52.90 -45.43 4.86
N LEU A 809 -52.31 -46.23 3.96
CA LEU A 809 -50.99 -45.96 3.38
C LEU A 809 -51.10 -45.50 1.93
N SER A 810 -51.75 -46.29 1.08
CA SER A 810 -51.92 -46.09 -0.36
C SER A 810 -50.60 -45.75 -1.07
N LEU A 811 -49.97 -46.75 -1.69
CA LEU A 811 -48.77 -46.54 -2.52
C LEU A 811 -49.13 -46.67 -4.01
N PRO A 812 -48.57 -45.82 -4.88
CA PRO A 812 -48.73 -45.98 -6.32
C PRO A 812 -48.18 -47.34 -6.78
N ASP A 813 -48.79 -47.92 -7.82
CA ASP A 813 -48.40 -49.20 -8.42
C ASP A 813 -48.59 -50.44 -7.51
N VAL A 814 -49.32 -50.30 -6.41
CA VAL A 814 -49.80 -51.42 -5.60
C VAL A 814 -51.31 -51.52 -5.79
N GLU A 815 -51.74 -52.48 -6.60
CA GLU A 815 -53.16 -52.75 -6.88
C GLU A 815 -53.81 -53.53 -5.72
N ALA A 816 -53.71 -52.99 -4.51
CA ALA A 816 -54.20 -53.64 -3.29
C ALA A 816 -55.70 -53.92 -3.38
N GLN A 817 -56.51 -52.92 -3.77
CA GLN A 817 -57.95 -53.10 -3.95
C GLN A 817 -58.30 -54.15 -5.01
N SER A 818 -57.65 -54.12 -6.18
CA SER A 818 -57.89 -55.14 -7.23
C SER A 818 -57.52 -56.55 -6.77
N THR A 819 -56.44 -56.68 -5.99
CA THR A 819 -56.02 -57.96 -5.41
C THR A 819 -57.04 -58.46 -4.38
N VAL A 820 -57.55 -57.56 -3.54
CA VAL A 820 -58.62 -57.81 -2.57
C VAL A 820 -59.88 -58.27 -3.31
N ASP A 821 -60.36 -57.52 -4.30
CA ASP A 821 -61.55 -57.84 -5.09
C ASP A 821 -61.44 -59.20 -5.80
N THR A 822 -60.30 -59.45 -6.44
CA THR A 822 -60.05 -60.73 -7.13
C THR A 822 -60.06 -61.90 -6.15
N SER A 823 -59.48 -61.72 -4.97
CA SER A 823 -59.45 -62.74 -3.92
C SER A 823 -60.85 -62.98 -3.33
N THR A 824 -61.63 -61.91 -3.15
CA THR A 824 -63.03 -61.97 -2.74
C THR A 824 -63.87 -62.77 -3.72
N VAL A 825 -63.75 -62.50 -5.03
CA VAL A 825 -64.45 -63.27 -6.08
C VAL A 825 -64.11 -64.76 -5.98
N LYS A 826 -62.83 -65.12 -5.83
CA LYS A 826 -62.40 -66.53 -5.71
C LYS A 826 -62.93 -67.24 -4.47
N VAL A 827 -63.13 -66.53 -3.36
CA VAL A 827 -63.77 -67.07 -2.15
C VAL A 827 -65.26 -67.27 -2.40
N PHE A 828 -65.95 -66.28 -2.97
CA PHE A 828 -67.38 -66.40 -3.29
C PHE A 828 -67.68 -67.45 -4.36
N GLU A 829 -66.77 -67.70 -5.30
CA GLU A 829 -66.88 -68.84 -6.23
C GLU A 829 -66.92 -70.18 -5.49
N LYS A 830 -66.15 -70.33 -4.39
CA LYS A 830 -66.15 -71.54 -3.55
C LYS A 830 -67.41 -71.65 -2.73
N VAL A 831 -67.81 -70.55 -2.07
CA VAL A 831 -69.09 -70.47 -1.35
C VAL A 831 -70.24 -70.86 -2.28
N THR A 832 -70.27 -70.29 -3.48
CA THR A 832 -71.26 -70.61 -4.52
C THR A 832 -71.18 -72.08 -4.95
N SER A 833 -69.98 -72.65 -5.11
CA SER A 833 -69.79 -74.07 -5.45
C SER A 833 -70.37 -74.98 -4.37
N CYS A 834 -70.04 -74.75 -3.11
CA CYS A 834 -70.57 -75.50 -1.99
C CYS A 834 -72.10 -75.31 -1.85
N CYS A 835 -72.63 -74.10 -2.03
CA CYS A 835 -74.08 -73.85 -2.07
C CYS A 835 -74.77 -74.60 -3.23
N LYS A 836 -74.13 -74.71 -4.40
CA LYS A 836 -74.63 -75.51 -5.54
C LYS A 836 -74.57 -77.00 -5.25
N GLU A 837 -73.49 -77.50 -4.64
CA GLU A 837 -73.36 -78.89 -4.19
C GLU A 837 -74.45 -79.23 -3.18
N PHE A 838 -74.69 -78.35 -2.21
CA PHE A 838 -75.80 -78.45 -1.27
C PHE A 838 -77.17 -78.50 -1.98
N ALA A 839 -77.44 -77.60 -2.93
CA ALA A 839 -78.71 -77.58 -3.67
C ALA A 839 -78.89 -78.79 -4.63
N ASN A 840 -77.81 -79.50 -4.96
CA ASN A 840 -77.78 -80.60 -5.91
C ASN A 840 -77.53 -81.98 -5.28
N SER A 841 -77.27 -82.08 -3.98
CA SER A 841 -77.04 -83.35 -3.28
C SER A 841 -78.27 -84.28 -3.28
N GLY A 842 -79.44 -83.79 -3.68
CA GLY A 842 -80.65 -84.59 -3.85
C GLY A 842 -81.26 -84.98 -2.52
N LYS A 843 -81.39 -86.27 -2.23
CA LYS A 843 -81.84 -86.79 -0.92
C LYS A 843 -80.67 -87.27 -0.04
N ASP A 844 -79.43 -87.09 -0.48
CA ASP A 844 -78.24 -87.47 0.27
C ASP A 844 -77.97 -86.40 1.35
N LEU A 845 -78.62 -86.60 2.50
CA LEU A 845 -78.52 -85.71 3.67
C LEU A 845 -77.06 -85.57 4.15
N GLY A 846 -76.24 -86.61 4.01
CA GLY A 846 -74.82 -86.56 4.39
C GLY A 846 -74.04 -85.54 3.57
N LYS A 847 -74.15 -85.62 2.23
CA LYS A 847 -73.50 -84.66 1.33
C LYS A 847 -74.05 -83.24 1.46
N ALA A 848 -75.37 -83.09 1.66
CA ALA A 848 -75.94 -81.78 1.92
C ALA A 848 -75.39 -81.16 3.21
N ALA A 849 -75.31 -81.94 4.30
CA ALA A 849 -74.79 -81.47 5.57
C ALA A 849 -73.30 -81.10 5.47
N GLU A 850 -72.48 -81.93 4.81
CA GLU A 850 -71.06 -81.62 4.56
C GLU A 850 -70.87 -80.30 3.80
N ALA A 851 -71.64 -80.08 2.72
CA ALA A 851 -71.57 -78.85 1.95
C ALA A 851 -72.05 -77.62 2.76
N LEU A 852 -73.13 -77.74 3.54
CA LEU A 852 -73.61 -76.65 4.41
C LEU A 852 -72.64 -76.34 5.55
N VAL A 853 -72.05 -77.35 6.15
CA VAL A 853 -70.99 -77.20 7.16
C VAL A 853 -69.78 -76.49 6.55
N ALA A 854 -69.38 -76.86 5.32
CA ALA A 854 -68.29 -76.18 4.62
C ALA A 854 -68.61 -74.69 4.37
N VAL A 855 -69.82 -74.33 3.92
CA VAL A 855 -70.21 -72.93 3.74
C VAL A 855 -70.28 -72.19 5.07
N LYS A 856 -70.81 -72.82 6.11
CA LYS A 856 -70.89 -72.22 7.45
C LYS A 856 -69.51 -72.00 8.07
N LEU A 857 -68.58 -72.92 7.85
CA LEU A 857 -67.17 -72.74 8.22
C LEU A 857 -66.55 -71.52 7.50
N PHE A 858 -66.95 -71.22 6.26
CA PHE A 858 -66.53 -69.97 5.63
C PHE A 858 -67.09 -68.74 6.34
N ALA A 859 -68.37 -68.71 6.69
CA ALA A 859 -68.97 -67.59 7.43
C ALA A 859 -68.32 -67.38 8.81
N GLU A 860 -68.09 -68.48 9.54
CA GLU A 860 -67.47 -68.45 10.88
C GLU A 860 -66.01 -67.99 10.84
N ASN A 861 -65.25 -68.39 9.82
CA ASN A 861 -63.81 -68.13 9.74
C ASN A 861 -63.46 -66.88 8.92
N LEU A 862 -64.37 -66.40 8.07
CA LEU A 862 -64.24 -65.19 7.28
C LEU A 862 -65.34 -64.20 7.68
N PRO A 863 -65.28 -63.64 8.90
CA PRO A 863 -66.35 -62.78 9.45
C PRO A 863 -66.57 -61.51 8.61
N MET A 864 -65.60 -61.07 7.82
CA MET A 864 -65.76 -59.95 6.88
C MET A 864 -66.78 -60.22 5.77
N PHE A 865 -67.10 -61.49 5.51
CA PHE A 865 -68.07 -61.93 4.50
C PHE A 865 -69.32 -62.57 5.11
N ASP A 866 -69.42 -62.65 6.44
CA ASP A 866 -70.49 -63.34 7.18
C ASP A 866 -71.89 -62.95 6.66
N SER A 867 -72.18 -61.65 6.54
CA SER A 867 -73.48 -61.18 6.04
C SER A 867 -73.81 -61.65 4.63
N GLN A 868 -72.82 -61.68 3.73
CA GLN A 868 -73.03 -62.09 2.34
C GLN A 868 -73.12 -63.62 2.23
N ILE A 869 -72.25 -64.34 2.92
CA ILE A 869 -72.26 -65.81 2.94
C ILE A 869 -73.57 -66.32 3.54
N ASN A 870 -74.04 -65.75 4.66
CA ASN A 870 -75.32 -66.15 5.26
C ASN A 870 -76.50 -65.88 4.32
N THR A 871 -76.45 -64.80 3.53
CA THR A 871 -77.45 -64.54 2.48
C THR A 871 -77.43 -65.63 1.41
N ASP A 872 -76.24 -66.07 0.97
CA ASP A 872 -76.09 -67.14 -0.02
C ASP A 872 -76.54 -68.51 0.54
N ILE A 873 -76.28 -68.77 1.82
CA ILE A 873 -76.80 -69.94 2.55
C ILE A 873 -78.33 -69.91 2.58
N ASP A 874 -78.94 -68.81 2.99
CA ASP A 874 -80.39 -68.66 3.08
C ASP A 874 -81.07 -68.85 1.73
N GLU A 875 -80.48 -68.31 0.65
CA GLU A 875 -80.97 -68.51 -0.71
C GLU A 875 -80.86 -69.98 -1.14
N ALA A 876 -79.75 -70.65 -0.82
CA ALA A 876 -79.57 -72.06 -1.13
C ALA A 876 -80.54 -72.96 -0.32
N LEU A 877 -80.76 -72.67 0.97
CA LEU A 877 -81.74 -73.32 1.84
C LEU A 877 -83.15 -73.15 1.29
N LYS A 878 -83.50 -71.93 0.86
CA LYS A 878 -84.80 -71.64 0.24
C LYS A 878 -85.00 -72.46 -1.03
N LYS A 879 -84.03 -72.46 -1.95
CA LYS A 879 -84.09 -73.27 -3.20
C LYS A 879 -84.21 -74.77 -2.92
N SER A 880 -83.47 -75.28 -1.94
CA SER A 880 -83.52 -76.69 -1.54
C SER A 880 -84.86 -77.06 -0.90
N LYS A 881 -85.42 -76.19 -0.05
CA LYS A 881 -86.77 -76.31 0.52
C LYS A 881 -87.85 -76.39 -0.56
N GLU A 882 -87.75 -75.54 -1.58
CA GLU A 882 -88.67 -75.52 -2.73
C GLU A 882 -88.58 -76.81 -3.55
N LYS A 883 -87.37 -77.36 -3.72
CA LYS A 883 -87.11 -78.56 -4.54
C LYS A 883 -87.43 -79.89 -3.85
N HIS A 884 -87.22 -79.99 -2.53
CA HIS A 884 -87.28 -81.26 -1.79
C HIS A 884 -88.34 -81.30 -0.66
N GLY A 885 -88.99 -80.16 -0.39
CA GLY A 885 -90.06 -80.02 0.61
C GLY A 885 -89.53 -79.65 2.02
N PRO A 886 -90.39 -79.11 2.91
CA PRO A 886 -89.97 -78.61 4.23
C PRO A 886 -89.34 -79.67 5.13
N LYS A 887 -89.79 -80.92 4.99
CA LYS A 887 -89.29 -82.06 5.78
C LYS A 887 -87.80 -82.29 5.55
N TYR A 888 -87.32 -82.12 4.32
CA TYR A 888 -85.90 -82.29 3.98
C TYR A 888 -84.99 -81.31 4.73
N ILE A 889 -85.41 -80.05 4.86
CA ILE A 889 -84.65 -79.02 5.62
C ILE A 889 -84.75 -79.24 7.13
N THR A 890 -85.78 -79.95 7.61
CA THR A 890 -85.93 -80.26 9.05
C THR A 890 -85.09 -81.48 9.45
N ASP A 891 -84.90 -82.41 8.51
CA ASP A 891 -84.08 -83.61 8.68
C ASP A 891 -82.56 -83.32 8.52
N LEU A 892 -82.21 -82.18 7.93
CA LEU A 892 -80.85 -81.68 7.70
C LEU A 892 -80.44 -80.69 8.81
#